data_AF-A0AAE0CBK6-F1
#
_entry.id   AF-A0AAE0CBK6-F1
#
_cell.length_a   1.000
_cell.length_b   1.000
_cell.length_c   1.000
_cell.angle_alpha   90.00
_cell.angle_beta   90.00
_cell.angle_gamma   90.00
#
_symmetry.space_group_name_H-M   'P 1'
#
loop_
_entity.id
_entity.type
_entity.pdbx_description
1 polymer ?
#
loop_
_entity_poly.entity_id
_entity_poly.type
_entity_poly.pdbx_seq_one_letter_code
_entity_poly.pdbx_strand_id
1 'polypeptide(L)'
;MFRQSLFLACSLLCNAAEGAVLINEFLANPVSGAPEWVELYNTDSVASVDLSGFSVSDNRGVKYAKSVGEYDIAPHGVFYLVVSNSDRYLNNGKDGVFLRNKDEEVIDSFSYTTKPPEGLSNFRWPDGGAWQAELQPPSPDESNNGTLKPIVINEILANPDDTVGEWVELYNLHPSVAVSLRGYSVRDAGGGVRALPEDAVIQSNDFYVFTVSSSDRYLNNNGDTVNLFFTDNMVTNYLVDSYSFLGASGDTSFFRFPDAGPWSGIPSAPTKGATNNNSLSSSKSQSRDSNCSLLVGSFNVQKFGRAKSSKAAVMDVLVDIVSDYQLVGIQEVVQSPNDLCGPGTGSAVCSLMSKLNLLIGSATGRYKHAIGDRVPVDSRSQEQYLYVYDSMVLELLETHNYHDDTGAFKRDPFVARFRVIGPPGSSLAAEGFDFAVAQLHTPPSEATEEIHALPDLIHWIEDNVDGDVIVMGDLNADGSYFKEKTQWSVVMDAISESYRQEIPNSYDTTVAVSDNTYDRIITSIPVSGAVCHASGVYKFEDFIDLADVNAEGCKKFYINEEFCPPTSATEAELKLAAAKEVSDHYPVEMCLSCGESGASTFGMVRSSGTTPSLTPPPPSNETTDCDNGYGVACSDTVPSKVFTEDTIKRHYLKSLDDVLLTCRAL
;
A
#
# COMPACT_ATOMS: atom_id res chain seq x y z
N MET A 1 -24.44 53.84 -10.06
CA MET A 1 -23.16 53.60 -9.34
C MET A 1 -22.76 52.14 -9.32
N PHE A 2 -23.65 51.17 -9.04
CA PHE A 2 -23.28 49.73 -8.99
C PHE A 2 -22.82 49.07 -10.31
N ARG A 3 -23.29 49.54 -11.48
CA ARG A 3 -22.85 48.99 -12.77
C ARG A 3 -21.49 49.48 -13.26
N GLN A 4 -21.02 50.65 -12.81
CA GLN A 4 -19.70 51.18 -13.17
C GLN A 4 -18.59 50.58 -12.29
N SER A 5 -18.89 50.26 -11.03
CA SER A 5 -17.94 49.59 -10.14
C SER A 5 -17.66 48.14 -10.53
N LEU A 6 -18.64 47.44 -11.13
CA LEU A 6 -18.45 46.07 -11.61
C LEU A 6 -17.65 46.00 -12.93
N PHE A 7 -17.82 46.99 -13.81
CA PHE A 7 -17.02 47.11 -15.02
C PHE A 7 -15.57 47.55 -14.73
N LEU A 8 -15.35 48.38 -13.70
CA LEU A 8 -14.00 48.76 -13.28
C LEU A 8 -13.28 47.58 -12.59
N ALA A 9 -13.97 46.78 -11.78
CA ALA A 9 -13.40 45.56 -11.20
C ALA A 9 -13.15 44.46 -12.26
N CYS A 10 -14.03 44.33 -13.25
CA CYS A 10 -13.85 43.39 -14.36
C CYS A 10 -12.74 43.82 -15.34
N SER A 11 -12.48 45.13 -15.48
CA SER A 11 -11.34 45.63 -16.29
C SER A 11 -10.02 45.73 -15.51
N LEU A 12 -10.05 45.76 -14.17
CA LEU A 12 -8.87 45.63 -13.31
C LEU A 12 -8.45 44.17 -13.08
N LEU A 13 -9.37 43.20 -13.19
CA LEU A 13 -9.07 41.77 -13.14
C LEU A 13 -8.68 41.17 -14.51
N CYS A 14 -8.96 41.85 -15.62
CA CYS A 14 -8.66 41.35 -16.97
C CYS A 14 -7.25 41.71 -17.48
N ASN A 15 -6.46 42.47 -16.71
CA ASN A 15 -5.10 42.89 -17.09
C ASN A 15 -3.99 42.34 -16.16
N ALA A 16 -4.27 41.31 -15.37
CA ALA A 16 -3.27 40.67 -14.51
C ALA A 16 -2.70 39.35 -15.07
N ALA A 17 -3.31 38.78 -16.12
CA ALA A 17 -2.98 37.44 -16.61
C ALA A 17 -1.59 37.32 -17.27
N GLU A 18 -1.05 38.39 -17.84
CA GLU A 18 0.21 38.32 -18.62
C GLU A 18 1.48 38.23 -17.76
N GLY A 19 1.39 38.54 -16.46
CA GLY A 19 2.47 38.32 -15.50
C GLY A 19 2.36 37.01 -14.72
N ALA A 20 1.33 36.20 -15.01
CA ALA A 20 1.02 35.00 -14.24
C ALA A 20 1.69 33.73 -14.77
N VAL A 21 2.25 33.71 -15.99
CA VAL A 21 2.82 32.50 -16.59
C VAL A 21 4.32 32.63 -16.77
N LEU A 22 5.07 31.64 -16.28
CA LEU A 22 6.54 31.57 -16.39
C LEU A 22 6.97 30.28 -17.09
N ILE A 23 8.18 30.28 -17.66
CA ILE A 23 8.84 29.03 -18.04
C ILE A 23 9.27 28.34 -16.75
N ASN A 24 8.80 27.12 -16.52
CA ASN A 24 9.04 26.37 -15.29
C ASN A 24 10.22 25.42 -15.42
N GLU A 25 10.26 24.65 -16.50
CA GLU A 25 11.26 23.62 -16.76
C GLU A 25 11.47 23.47 -18.28
N PHE A 26 12.67 23.09 -18.72
CA PHE A 26 12.87 22.68 -20.12
C PHE A 26 14.02 21.69 -20.28
N LEU A 27 13.85 20.77 -21.23
CA LEU A 27 14.86 19.78 -21.61
C LEU A 27 15.48 20.16 -22.97
N ALA A 28 16.68 20.74 -22.91
CA ALA A 28 17.43 21.15 -24.10
C ALA A 28 18.27 20.03 -24.72
N ASN A 29 18.82 19.12 -23.91
CA ASN A 29 19.66 18.01 -24.39
C ASN A 29 19.03 16.66 -24.00
N PRO A 30 17.97 16.22 -24.69
CA PRO A 30 17.31 14.95 -24.39
C PRO A 30 18.21 13.75 -24.72
N VAL A 31 17.92 12.59 -24.12
CA VAL A 31 18.54 11.32 -24.54
C VAL A 31 18.22 11.05 -26.01
N SER A 32 19.16 10.46 -26.74
CA SER A 32 19.00 10.17 -28.18
C SER A 32 17.64 9.55 -28.52
N GLY A 33 16.82 10.28 -29.28
CA GLY A 33 15.49 9.86 -29.74
C GLY A 33 14.31 10.39 -28.91
N ALA A 34 14.57 11.02 -27.76
CA ALA A 34 13.55 11.73 -26.98
C ALA A 34 13.34 13.18 -27.47
N PRO A 35 12.16 13.77 -27.22
CA PRO A 35 11.84 15.12 -27.67
C PRO A 35 12.49 16.21 -26.81
N GLU A 36 12.66 17.38 -27.39
CA GLU A 36 12.87 18.63 -26.65
C GLU A 36 11.51 19.25 -26.31
N TRP A 37 11.42 19.79 -25.10
CA TRP A 37 10.18 20.37 -24.59
C TRP A 37 10.44 21.51 -23.61
N VAL A 38 9.40 22.32 -23.42
CA VAL A 38 9.37 23.47 -22.51
C VAL A 38 8.08 23.43 -21.73
N GLU A 39 8.17 23.56 -20.41
CA GLU A 39 7.04 23.60 -19.49
C GLU A 39 6.78 25.03 -18.99
N LEU A 40 5.49 25.34 -18.88
CA LEU A 40 4.95 26.61 -18.42
C LEU A 40 4.20 26.39 -17.10
N TYR A 41 4.28 27.37 -16.21
CA TYR A 41 3.63 27.31 -14.90
C TYR A 41 2.77 28.56 -14.65
N ASN A 42 1.57 28.34 -14.13
CA ASN A 42 0.67 29.39 -13.70
C ASN A 42 0.93 29.77 -12.23
N THR A 43 1.52 30.94 -12.03
CA THR A 43 1.82 31.52 -10.71
C THR A 43 0.58 32.08 -9.99
N ASP A 44 -0.57 32.22 -10.68
CA ASP A 44 -1.80 32.68 -10.04
C ASP A 44 -2.42 31.59 -9.17
N SER A 45 -2.81 31.96 -7.95
CA SER A 45 -3.35 31.02 -6.95
C SER A 45 -4.86 30.84 -7.01
N VAL A 46 -5.56 31.57 -7.89
CA VAL A 46 -7.03 31.63 -7.93
C VAL A 46 -7.59 31.51 -9.34
N ALA A 47 -6.94 32.09 -10.36
CA ALA A 47 -7.43 32.13 -11.73
C ALA A 47 -6.64 31.21 -12.67
N SER A 48 -7.36 30.53 -13.57
CA SER A 48 -6.73 29.87 -14.72
C SER A 48 -6.24 30.92 -15.72
N VAL A 49 -5.22 30.57 -16.51
CA VAL A 49 -4.70 31.43 -17.58
C VAL A 49 -4.92 30.78 -18.93
N ASP A 50 -5.55 31.53 -19.85
CA ASP A 50 -5.71 31.14 -21.25
C ASP A 50 -4.39 31.38 -22.01
N LEU A 51 -3.78 30.31 -22.52
CA LEU A 51 -2.54 30.35 -23.29
C LEU A 51 -2.78 30.54 -24.79
N SER A 52 -4.02 30.79 -25.22
CA SER A 52 -4.35 31.02 -26.63
C SER A 52 -3.55 32.18 -27.21
N GLY A 53 -2.74 31.87 -28.22
CA GLY A 53 -1.83 32.82 -28.88
C GLY A 53 -0.44 32.93 -28.26
N PHE A 54 -0.16 32.25 -27.14
CA PHE A 54 1.18 32.19 -26.59
C PHE A 54 2.10 31.33 -27.47
N SER A 55 3.40 31.63 -27.43
CA SER A 55 4.39 30.86 -28.17
C SER A 55 5.74 30.76 -27.47
N VAL A 56 6.46 29.68 -27.75
CA VAL A 56 7.82 29.44 -27.27
C VAL A 56 8.78 29.51 -28.45
N SER A 57 9.90 30.22 -28.28
CA SER A 57 10.94 30.35 -29.31
C SER A 57 12.33 30.15 -28.75
N ASP A 58 13.27 29.79 -29.63
CA ASP A 58 14.71 29.83 -29.33
C ASP A 58 15.34 31.17 -29.76
N ASN A 59 16.68 31.27 -29.77
CA ASN A 59 17.37 32.49 -30.21
C ASN A 59 17.14 32.87 -31.69
N ARG A 60 16.49 32.03 -32.51
CA ARG A 60 16.11 32.38 -33.89
C ARG A 60 14.86 33.27 -33.94
N GLY A 61 14.18 33.47 -32.81
CA GLY A 61 13.08 34.43 -32.63
C GLY A 61 11.74 33.99 -33.22
N VAL A 62 10.79 34.94 -33.29
CA VAL A 62 9.35 34.71 -33.60
C VAL A 62 9.08 33.92 -34.88
N LYS A 63 9.95 34.03 -35.89
CA LYS A 63 9.81 33.31 -37.16
C LYS A 63 9.77 31.78 -36.99
N TYR A 64 10.38 31.26 -35.93
CA TYR A 64 10.48 29.83 -35.65
C TYR A 64 9.74 29.42 -34.37
N ALA A 65 8.93 30.32 -33.79
CA ALA A 65 8.19 30.07 -32.57
C ALA A 65 7.19 28.92 -32.73
N LYS A 66 7.02 28.14 -31.67
CA LYS A 66 6.03 27.07 -31.53
C LYS A 66 4.83 27.62 -30.78
N SER A 67 3.66 27.58 -31.42
CA SER A 67 2.41 27.96 -30.77
C SER A 67 2.07 26.96 -29.68
N VAL A 68 1.59 27.46 -28.54
CA VAL A 68 1.08 26.64 -27.44
C VAL A 68 -0.26 25.98 -27.80
N GLY A 69 -1.07 26.63 -28.63
CA GLY A 69 -2.43 26.19 -28.96
C GLY A 69 -3.50 26.79 -28.05
N GLU A 70 -4.70 26.22 -28.07
CA GLU A 70 -5.80 26.61 -27.18
C GLU A 70 -5.74 25.74 -25.92
N TYR A 71 -5.33 26.33 -24.79
CA TYR A 71 -5.19 25.62 -23.51
C TYR A 71 -5.36 26.58 -22.33
N ASP A 72 -6.14 26.17 -21.32
CA ASP A 72 -6.29 26.88 -20.06
C ASP A 72 -5.49 26.18 -18.97
N ILE A 73 -4.46 26.83 -18.44
CA ILE A 73 -3.67 26.31 -17.31
C ILE A 73 -4.36 26.67 -15.98
N ALA A 74 -4.67 25.68 -15.16
CA ALA A 74 -5.33 25.88 -13.86
C ALA A 74 -4.47 26.73 -12.90
N PRO A 75 -5.04 27.34 -11.84
CA PRO A 75 -4.24 28.00 -10.80
C PRO A 75 -3.19 27.04 -10.23
N HIS A 76 -1.93 27.48 -10.13
CA HIS A 76 -0.79 26.61 -9.76
C HIS A 76 -0.61 25.35 -10.64
N GLY A 77 -1.22 25.31 -11.83
CA GLY A 77 -1.06 24.24 -12.80
C GLY A 77 0.22 24.39 -13.61
N VAL A 78 0.65 23.28 -14.22
CA VAL A 78 1.72 23.19 -15.21
C VAL A 78 1.15 22.79 -16.58
N PHE A 79 1.89 23.11 -17.65
CA PHE A 79 1.62 22.66 -19.01
C PHE A 79 2.93 22.52 -19.77
N TYR A 80 3.20 21.37 -20.38
CA TYR A 80 4.40 21.20 -21.20
C TYR A 80 4.10 21.12 -22.71
N LEU A 81 4.99 21.74 -23.49
CA LEU A 81 4.96 21.79 -24.94
C LEU A 81 6.18 21.07 -25.52
N VAL A 82 5.95 20.03 -26.32
CA VAL A 82 6.99 19.44 -27.17
C VAL A 82 7.32 20.41 -28.31
N VAL A 83 8.51 21.01 -28.27
CA VAL A 83 8.97 21.97 -29.29
C VAL A 83 9.60 21.26 -30.49
N SER A 84 10.10 20.03 -30.29
CA SER A 84 10.68 19.20 -31.35
C SER A 84 10.74 17.74 -30.97
N ASN A 85 10.38 16.85 -31.91
CA ASN A 85 10.60 15.40 -31.80
C ASN A 85 12.06 14.99 -32.13
N SER A 86 12.99 15.95 -32.06
CA SER A 86 14.42 15.80 -32.35
C SER A 86 15.24 16.79 -31.49
N ASP A 87 16.54 16.56 -31.35
CA ASP A 87 17.50 17.33 -30.56
C ASP A 87 18.03 18.62 -31.25
N ARG A 88 17.16 19.33 -31.98
CA ARG A 88 17.56 20.37 -32.96
C ARG A 88 16.86 21.70 -32.83
N TYR A 89 15.88 21.82 -31.93
CA TYR A 89 15.18 23.08 -31.72
C TYR A 89 15.89 23.91 -30.66
N LEU A 90 16.23 23.33 -29.51
CA LEU A 90 17.04 23.95 -28.47
C LEU A 90 18.50 23.52 -28.63
N ASN A 91 19.38 24.42 -29.01
CA ASN A 91 20.76 24.04 -29.33
C ASN A 91 21.54 23.58 -28.09
N ASN A 92 21.85 22.29 -28.07
CA ASN A 92 22.70 21.58 -27.11
C ASN A 92 24.03 22.24 -26.71
N GLY A 93 24.56 23.26 -27.38
CA GLY A 93 25.80 23.93 -26.98
C GLY A 93 25.59 25.26 -26.26
N LYS A 94 24.74 26.11 -26.82
CA LYS A 94 24.33 27.40 -26.26
C LYS A 94 23.02 27.80 -26.94
N ASP A 95 22.05 28.22 -26.15
CA ASP A 95 20.80 28.76 -26.68
C ASP A 95 20.04 29.57 -25.63
N GLY A 96 18.80 29.94 -25.95
CA GLY A 96 17.84 30.45 -24.99
C GLY A 96 16.44 30.00 -25.34
N VAL A 97 15.57 29.98 -24.33
CA VAL A 97 14.14 29.72 -24.43
C VAL A 97 13.43 31.02 -24.11
N PHE A 98 12.47 31.42 -24.96
CA PHE A 98 11.73 32.67 -24.83
C PHE A 98 10.23 32.38 -24.93
N LEU A 99 9.50 32.65 -23.86
CA LEU A 99 8.04 32.61 -23.80
C LEU A 99 7.48 33.97 -24.24
N ARG A 100 6.49 33.94 -25.13
CA ARG A 100 5.83 35.14 -25.66
C ARG A 100 4.33 35.08 -25.48
N ASN A 101 3.74 36.23 -25.17
CA ASN A 101 2.29 36.41 -25.14
C ASN A 101 1.71 36.52 -26.57
N LYS A 102 0.38 36.66 -26.67
CA LYS A 102 -0.37 36.83 -27.92
C LYS A 102 0.01 38.07 -28.74
N ASP A 103 0.62 39.08 -28.10
CA ASP A 103 1.09 40.31 -28.73
C ASP A 103 2.57 40.21 -29.17
N GLU A 104 3.12 38.98 -29.13
CA GLU A 104 4.52 38.62 -29.45
C GLU A 104 5.58 39.22 -28.50
N GLU A 105 5.19 39.76 -27.35
CA GLU A 105 6.11 40.30 -26.34
C GLU A 105 6.75 39.16 -25.54
N VAL A 106 8.05 39.26 -25.25
CA VAL A 106 8.72 38.28 -24.37
C VAL A 106 8.29 38.53 -22.93
N ILE A 107 7.65 37.54 -22.32
CA ILE A 107 7.17 37.61 -20.93
C ILE A 107 8.08 36.83 -19.96
N ASP A 108 8.78 35.79 -20.44
CA ASP A 108 9.82 35.11 -19.67
C ASP A 108 10.89 34.52 -20.59
N SER A 109 12.10 34.37 -20.08
CA SER A 109 13.19 33.75 -20.85
C SER A 109 14.30 33.18 -19.97
N PHE A 110 15.03 32.22 -20.53
CA PHE A 110 16.26 31.70 -19.96
C PHE A 110 17.30 31.46 -21.04
N SER A 111 18.58 31.71 -20.75
CA SER A 111 19.68 31.50 -21.69
C SER A 111 20.79 30.68 -21.04
N TYR A 112 21.33 29.72 -21.79
CA TYR A 112 22.43 28.87 -21.36
C TYR A 112 23.59 28.94 -22.35
N THR A 113 24.81 28.88 -21.83
CA THR A 113 26.04 29.18 -22.60
C THR A 113 26.97 27.97 -22.77
N THR A 114 26.63 26.85 -22.12
CA THR A 114 27.36 25.60 -22.15
C THR A 114 26.42 24.45 -22.45
N LYS A 115 26.96 23.34 -22.96
CA LYS A 115 26.17 22.14 -23.23
C LYS A 115 25.56 21.57 -21.95
N PRO A 116 24.22 21.53 -21.83
CA PRO A 116 23.58 20.83 -20.72
C PRO A 116 23.94 19.32 -20.77
N PRO A 117 24.19 18.65 -19.65
CA PRO A 117 24.21 17.19 -19.58
C PRO A 117 23.02 16.54 -20.30
N GLU A 118 23.25 15.38 -20.91
CA GLU A 118 22.19 14.64 -21.61
C GLU A 118 21.16 14.11 -20.60
N GLY A 119 19.88 14.29 -20.93
CA GLY A 119 18.77 13.82 -20.11
C GLY A 119 18.48 14.63 -18.85
N LEU A 120 19.08 15.82 -18.67
CA LEU A 120 18.77 16.71 -17.55
C LEU A 120 18.16 18.04 -18.01
N SER A 121 17.18 18.51 -17.26
CA SER A 121 16.42 19.73 -17.51
C SER A 121 16.94 20.91 -16.70
N ASN A 122 16.74 22.11 -17.26
CA ASN A 122 16.86 23.35 -16.50
C ASN A 122 15.50 23.63 -15.88
N PHE A 123 15.47 24.06 -14.62
CA PHE A 123 14.22 24.19 -13.88
C PHE A 123 14.23 25.37 -12.90
N ARG A 124 13.04 25.82 -12.53
CA ARG A 124 12.80 26.75 -11.43
C ARG A 124 12.44 26.00 -10.17
N TRP A 125 12.96 26.47 -9.03
CA TRP A 125 12.59 25.97 -7.71
C TRP A 125 12.31 27.13 -6.74
N PRO A 126 11.20 27.09 -5.98
CA PRO A 126 10.00 26.26 -6.23
C PRO A 126 9.41 26.53 -7.64
N ASP A 127 8.31 25.88 -8.04
CA ASP A 127 7.63 26.19 -9.30
C ASP A 127 7.38 27.70 -9.46
N GLY A 128 7.75 28.24 -10.62
CA GLY A 128 7.74 29.68 -10.87
C GLY A 128 8.76 30.51 -10.07
N GLY A 129 9.64 29.85 -9.32
CA GLY A 129 10.69 30.43 -8.48
C GLY A 129 11.96 30.79 -9.24
N ALA A 130 13.13 30.64 -8.60
CA ALA A 130 14.41 30.99 -9.21
C ALA A 130 14.96 29.84 -10.05
N TRP A 131 15.59 30.17 -11.18
CA TRP A 131 16.37 29.19 -11.97
C TRP A 131 17.50 28.59 -11.14
N GLN A 132 17.59 27.27 -11.14
CA GLN A 132 18.63 26.55 -10.43
C GLN A 132 19.91 26.45 -11.27
N ALA A 133 21.07 26.51 -10.60
CA ALA A 133 22.37 26.34 -11.24
C ALA A 133 22.70 24.86 -11.52
N GLU A 134 22.07 23.95 -10.78
CA GLU A 134 22.11 22.51 -10.98
C GLU A 134 20.94 22.11 -11.90
N LEU A 135 21.14 21.07 -12.71
CA LEU A 135 20.08 20.50 -13.56
C LEU A 135 19.50 19.25 -12.89
N GLN A 136 18.24 18.93 -13.17
CA GLN A 136 17.53 17.79 -12.58
C GLN A 136 17.08 16.78 -13.65
N PRO A 137 16.68 15.54 -13.26
CA PRO A 137 15.91 14.69 -14.15
C PRO A 137 14.61 15.38 -14.59
N PRO A 138 14.20 15.27 -15.87
CA PRO A 138 13.02 15.92 -16.41
C PRO A 138 11.73 15.50 -15.69
N SER A 139 10.89 16.46 -15.29
CA SER A 139 9.58 16.24 -14.65
C SER A 139 8.41 16.85 -15.46
N PRO A 140 8.24 16.48 -16.75
CA PRO A 140 7.22 17.10 -17.59
C PRO A 140 5.81 16.83 -17.06
N ASP A 141 5.01 17.89 -16.95
CA ASP A 141 3.63 17.87 -16.44
C ASP A 141 3.53 17.59 -14.92
N GLU A 142 4.65 17.65 -14.21
CA GLU A 142 4.73 17.49 -12.75
C GLU A 142 5.31 18.75 -12.09
N SER A 143 5.12 18.88 -10.77
CA SER A 143 5.63 20.01 -10.01
C SER A 143 7.14 19.87 -9.80
N ASN A 144 7.92 20.93 -10.08
CA ASN A 144 9.32 20.97 -9.69
C ASN A 144 9.46 20.96 -8.17
N ASN A 145 8.43 21.35 -7.40
CA ASN A 145 8.43 21.34 -5.92
C ASN A 145 8.57 19.95 -5.29
N GLY A 146 8.55 18.88 -6.09
CA GLY A 146 8.82 17.51 -5.65
C GLY A 146 10.28 17.07 -5.83
N THR A 147 11.07 17.80 -6.63
CA THR A 147 12.45 17.42 -6.98
C THR A 147 13.44 18.28 -6.21
N LEU A 148 13.54 17.99 -4.91
CA LEU A 148 14.59 18.55 -4.07
C LEU A 148 15.95 18.02 -4.53
N LYS A 149 16.97 18.86 -4.41
CA LYS A 149 18.36 18.41 -4.35
C LYS A 149 18.40 17.11 -3.55
N PRO A 150 18.99 16.04 -4.09
CA PRO A 150 18.71 14.68 -3.69
C PRO A 150 19.32 14.29 -2.33
N ILE A 151 19.61 15.26 -1.45
CA ILE A 151 20.19 15.02 -0.14
C ILE A 151 19.14 15.24 0.94
N VAL A 152 18.84 14.17 1.68
CA VAL A 152 17.98 14.20 2.86
C VAL A 152 18.76 13.78 4.09
N ILE A 153 18.26 14.11 5.28
CA ILE A 153 18.77 13.55 6.52
C ILE A 153 18.28 12.10 6.61
N ASN A 154 19.20 11.14 6.69
CA ASN A 154 18.87 9.72 6.67
C ASN A 154 18.82 9.09 8.05
N GLU A 155 19.74 9.46 8.94
CA GLU A 155 19.86 8.86 10.26
C GLU A 155 20.52 9.84 11.26
N ILE A 156 20.12 9.79 12.53
CA ILE A 156 20.56 10.67 13.61
C ILE A 156 20.83 9.83 14.85
N LEU A 157 22.07 9.84 15.35
CA LEU A 157 22.42 9.34 16.67
C LEU A 157 22.71 10.51 17.60
N ALA A 158 21.76 10.79 18.50
CA ALA A 158 21.83 11.92 19.42
C ALA A 158 22.41 11.57 20.80
N ASN A 159 22.46 10.30 21.20
CA ASN A 159 22.92 9.89 22.54
C ASN A 159 23.81 8.63 22.48
N PRO A 160 25.06 8.71 21.98
CA PRO A 160 25.97 7.57 21.92
C PRO A 160 26.56 7.19 23.29
N ASP A 161 26.76 5.89 23.56
CA ASP A 161 27.36 5.36 24.80
C ASP A 161 28.91 5.37 24.76
N ASP A 162 29.54 5.63 23.60
CA ASP A 162 30.99 5.55 23.39
C ASP A 162 31.69 6.91 23.09
N THR A 163 32.99 6.86 22.76
CA THR A 163 33.81 8.04 22.44
C THR A 163 33.57 8.63 21.05
N VAL A 164 32.71 8.03 20.21
CA VAL A 164 32.54 8.35 18.78
C VAL A 164 31.77 9.66 18.57
N GLY A 165 30.97 10.06 19.56
CA GLY A 165 30.23 11.33 19.54
C GLY A 165 29.00 11.30 18.63
N GLU A 166 28.16 12.32 18.76
CA GLU A 166 26.87 12.42 18.04
C GLU A 166 27.10 12.55 16.53
N TRP A 167 26.14 12.09 15.74
CA TRP A 167 26.23 12.23 14.29
C TRP A 167 24.88 12.31 13.60
N VAL A 168 24.94 12.91 12.41
CA VAL A 168 23.84 13.06 11.46
C VAL A 168 24.32 12.51 10.12
N GLU A 169 23.60 11.55 9.59
CA GLU A 169 23.84 10.97 8.28
C GLU A 169 22.93 11.61 7.24
N LEU A 170 23.48 11.85 6.06
CA LEU A 170 22.79 12.34 4.90
C LEU A 170 22.82 11.26 3.81
N TYR A 171 21.75 11.13 3.04
CA TYR A 171 21.66 10.18 1.93
C TYR A 171 21.40 10.87 0.61
N ASN A 172 22.08 10.42 -0.44
CA ASN A 172 21.85 10.87 -1.81
C ASN A 172 20.82 9.97 -2.53
N LEU A 173 19.56 10.44 -2.60
CA LEU A 173 18.46 9.76 -3.29
C LEU A 173 18.52 9.80 -4.83
N HIS A 174 19.57 10.38 -5.43
CA HIS A 174 19.70 10.37 -6.89
C HIS A 174 20.14 8.99 -7.38
N PRO A 175 19.43 8.37 -8.34
CA PRO A 175 19.63 6.97 -8.74
C PRO A 175 20.93 6.71 -9.53
N SER A 176 21.60 7.76 -10.01
CA SER A 176 22.82 7.62 -10.83
C SER A 176 23.85 8.75 -10.78
N VAL A 177 23.63 9.81 -9.98
CA VAL A 177 24.48 11.02 -9.98
C VAL A 177 25.00 11.29 -8.58
N ALA A 178 26.30 11.59 -8.50
CA ALA A 178 26.94 12.01 -7.27
C ALA A 178 26.65 13.51 -7.00
N VAL A 179 26.38 13.86 -5.75
CA VAL A 179 25.95 15.22 -5.37
C VAL A 179 26.95 15.87 -4.43
N SER A 180 27.34 17.10 -4.78
CA SER A 180 28.24 17.91 -3.94
C SER A 180 27.49 18.47 -2.74
N LEU A 181 28.15 18.43 -1.58
CA LEU A 181 27.66 19.05 -0.34
C LEU A 181 28.07 20.52 -0.20
N ARG A 182 28.61 21.13 -1.25
CA ARG A 182 28.92 22.57 -1.25
C ARG A 182 27.67 23.38 -0.98
N GLY A 183 27.74 24.27 0.01
CA GLY A 183 26.63 25.12 0.43
C GLY A 183 25.68 24.46 1.44
N TYR A 184 25.85 23.17 1.76
CA TYR A 184 25.04 22.51 2.79
C TYR A 184 25.55 22.80 4.21
N SER A 185 24.61 22.86 5.15
CA SER A 185 24.89 22.96 6.58
C SER A 185 23.87 22.19 7.42
N VAL A 186 24.34 21.56 8.49
CA VAL A 186 23.48 20.96 9.53
C VAL A 186 23.32 21.98 10.64
N ARG A 187 22.09 22.14 11.15
CA ARG A 187 21.75 23.10 12.22
C ARG A 187 20.91 22.45 13.30
N ASP A 188 21.39 22.59 14.53
CA ASP A 188 20.63 22.35 15.76
C ASP A 188 19.73 23.57 16.05
N ALA A 189 18.50 23.34 16.49
CA ALA A 189 17.56 24.38 16.87
C ALA A 189 18.03 25.22 18.08
N GLY A 190 18.93 24.69 18.91
CA GLY A 190 19.66 25.39 19.97
C GLY A 190 20.69 26.42 19.48
N GLY A 191 20.92 26.52 18.16
CA GLY A 191 21.69 27.59 17.53
C GLY A 191 23.07 27.18 17.01
N GLY A 192 23.44 25.90 17.11
CA GLY A 192 24.65 25.38 16.47
C GLY A 192 24.51 25.31 14.95
N VAL A 193 25.42 25.97 14.20
CA VAL A 193 25.53 25.82 12.74
C VAL A 193 26.85 25.14 12.41
N ARG A 194 26.81 24.11 11.55
CA ARG A 194 27.99 23.40 11.07
C ARG A 194 27.90 23.27 9.54
N ALA A 195 28.79 23.99 8.84
CA ALA A 195 28.93 23.86 7.40
C ALA A 195 29.54 22.50 7.05
N LEU A 196 29.03 21.87 5.99
CA LEU A 196 29.62 20.64 5.45
C LEU A 196 30.79 20.98 4.53
N PRO A 197 31.78 20.07 4.35
CA PRO A 197 32.94 20.34 3.52
C PRO A 197 32.55 20.67 2.06
N GLU A 198 33.12 21.73 1.51
CA GLU A 198 32.79 22.19 0.15
C GLU A 198 33.20 21.20 -0.95
N ASP A 199 34.16 20.34 -0.66
CA ASP A 199 34.68 19.30 -1.55
C ASP A 199 34.04 17.92 -1.32
N ALA A 200 33.18 17.78 -0.31
CA ALA A 200 32.47 16.53 -0.07
C ALA A 200 31.44 16.25 -1.18
N VAL A 201 31.42 15.00 -1.62
CA VAL A 201 30.49 14.49 -2.64
C VAL A 201 29.93 13.17 -2.15
N ILE A 202 28.61 13.03 -2.17
CA ILE A 202 27.92 11.78 -1.89
C ILE A 202 27.69 11.07 -3.24
N GLN A 203 28.16 9.83 -3.40
CA GLN A 203 27.85 9.07 -4.62
C GLN A 203 26.35 8.78 -4.69
N SER A 204 25.87 8.36 -5.86
CA SER A 204 24.47 7.92 -6.02
C SER A 204 24.12 6.81 -5.04
N ASN A 205 22.98 6.94 -4.34
CA ASN A 205 22.51 5.99 -3.32
C ASN A 205 23.55 5.70 -2.21
N ASP A 206 24.37 6.69 -1.89
CA ASP A 206 25.43 6.60 -0.89
C ASP A 206 25.19 7.60 0.26
N PHE A 207 26.03 7.51 1.30
CA PHE A 207 25.84 8.21 2.56
C PHE A 207 26.98 9.20 2.83
N TYR A 208 26.68 10.26 3.57
CA TYR A 208 27.69 11.11 4.20
C TYR A 208 27.37 11.28 5.68
N VAL A 209 28.35 10.98 6.53
CA VAL A 209 28.15 11.06 7.97
C VAL A 209 28.88 12.26 8.56
N PHE A 210 28.09 13.22 9.03
CA PHE A 210 28.56 14.35 9.83
C PHE A 210 28.67 13.90 11.30
N THR A 211 29.89 13.76 11.82
CA THR A 211 30.14 13.40 13.24
C THR A 211 30.68 14.60 14.01
N VAL A 212 30.22 14.77 15.25
CA VAL A 212 30.70 15.78 16.19
C VAL A 212 31.44 15.09 17.33
N SER A 213 32.46 15.75 17.89
CA SER A 213 33.20 15.21 19.04
C SER A 213 32.28 15.01 20.25
N SER A 214 32.50 13.96 21.03
CA SER A 214 31.77 13.67 22.29
C SER A 214 31.84 14.79 23.33
N SER A 215 32.76 15.75 23.20
CA SER A 215 32.82 16.95 24.06
C SER A 215 31.90 18.10 23.64
N ASP A 216 31.40 18.11 22.40
CA ASP A 216 30.65 19.24 21.83
C ASP A 216 29.16 19.21 22.22
N ARG A 217 28.57 18.03 22.50
CA ARG A 217 27.14 17.84 22.83
C ARG A 217 26.22 18.69 21.95
N TYR A 218 26.36 18.48 20.64
CA TYR A 218 25.72 19.25 19.60
C TYR A 218 24.21 19.00 19.49
N LEU A 219 23.75 17.79 19.80
CA LEU A 219 22.35 17.38 19.84
C LEU A 219 21.89 17.18 21.28
N ASN A 220 20.64 17.53 21.58
CA ASN A 220 20.09 17.41 22.93
C ASN A 220 19.36 16.08 23.16
N ASN A 221 19.87 15.26 24.10
CA ASN A 221 19.28 13.97 24.47
C ASN A 221 17.83 14.05 24.98
N ASN A 222 17.38 15.21 25.49
CA ASN A 222 16.00 15.40 25.96
C ASN A 222 15.05 15.92 24.87
N GLY A 223 15.46 15.84 23.61
CA GLY A 223 14.70 16.26 22.45
C GLY A 223 15.35 17.45 21.75
N ASP A 224 15.33 17.39 20.43
CA ASP A 224 15.97 18.37 19.56
C ASP A 224 15.33 18.37 18.15
N THR A 225 15.71 19.36 17.34
CA THR A 225 15.39 19.44 15.92
C THR A 225 16.67 19.60 15.09
N VAL A 226 16.95 18.62 14.24
CA VAL A 226 18.03 18.67 13.25
C VAL A 226 17.50 19.23 11.96
N ASN A 227 18.11 20.30 11.46
CA ASN A 227 17.75 20.93 10.19
C ASN A 227 18.91 20.86 9.19
N LEU A 228 18.63 20.43 7.97
CA LEU A 228 19.53 20.50 6.84
C LEU A 228 19.20 21.74 6.01
N PHE A 229 20.19 22.61 5.79
CA PHE A 229 20.04 23.81 4.98
C PHE A 229 20.98 23.78 3.78
N PHE A 230 20.54 24.38 2.68
CA PHE A 230 21.38 24.73 1.53
C PHE A 230 21.49 26.26 1.43
N THR A 231 22.70 26.76 1.22
CA THR A 231 22.99 28.18 1.03
C THR A 231 23.43 28.41 -0.41
N ASP A 232 22.71 29.26 -1.14
CA ASP A 232 23.07 29.59 -2.51
C ASP A 232 24.19 30.64 -2.60
N ASN A 233 24.63 30.93 -3.82
CA ASN A 233 25.66 31.94 -4.09
C ASN A 233 25.20 33.39 -3.79
N MET A 234 23.91 33.59 -3.48
CA MET A 234 23.33 34.87 -3.03
C MET A 234 23.18 34.93 -1.50
N VAL A 235 23.70 33.93 -0.78
CA VAL A 235 23.72 33.82 0.70
C VAL A 235 22.32 33.58 1.29
N THR A 236 21.37 33.12 0.47
CA THR A 236 20.02 32.75 0.94
C THR A 236 20.04 31.33 1.48
N ASN A 237 19.53 31.14 2.71
CA ASN A 237 19.42 29.83 3.35
C ASN A 237 18.06 29.19 3.05
N TYR A 238 18.07 28.01 2.44
CA TYR A 238 16.90 27.20 2.16
C TYR A 238 16.88 25.99 3.08
N LEU A 239 15.78 25.75 3.80
CA LEU A 239 15.58 24.51 4.54
C LEU A 239 15.35 23.37 3.53
N VAL A 240 16.21 22.36 3.58
CA VAL A 240 16.18 21.19 2.68
C VAL A 240 15.43 20.04 3.33
N ASP A 241 15.74 19.74 4.59
CA ASP A 241 15.11 18.67 5.35
C ASP A 241 15.16 18.98 6.86
N SER A 242 14.29 18.38 7.64
CA SER A 242 14.23 18.58 9.09
C SER A 242 13.66 17.36 9.79
N TYR A 243 14.16 17.10 11.00
CA TYR A 243 13.59 16.09 11.88
C TYR A 243 13.64 16.52 13.34
N SER A 244 12.53 16.29 14.04
CA SER A 244 12.41 16.57 15.47
C SER A 244 12.16 15.29 16.25
N PHE A 245 12.86 15.13 17.36
CA PHE A 245 12.66 14.03 18.31
C PHE A 245 12.44 14.56 19.72
N LEU A 246 11.70 13.81 20.53
CA LEU A 246 11.30 14.22 21.90
C LEU A 246 12.27 13.73 22.98
N GLY A 247 13.20 12.84 22.65
CA GLY A 247 14.23 12.33 23.55
C GLY A 247 14.94 11.12 22.96
N ALA A 248 16.24 10.99 23.23
CA ALA A 248 17.12 9.97 22.67
C ALA A 248 17.61 9.00 23.75
N SER A 249 17.41 7.70 23.53
CA SER A 249 17.95 6.63 24.37
C SER A 249 19.41 6.34 24.00
N GLY A 250 20.18 5.80 24.94
CA GLY A 250 21.58 5.44 24.73
C GLY A 250 21.75 4.49 23.55
N ASP A 251 22.70 4.81 22.65
CA ASP A 251 23.05 4.03 21.46
C ASP A 251 21.86 3.63 20.58
N THR A 252 20.88 4.53 20.45
CA THR A 252 19.76 4.36 19.50
C THR A 252 19.67 5.54 18.55
N SER A 253 19.47 5.25 17.27
CA SER A 253 19.33 6.25 16.22
C SER A 253 17.88 6.42 15.80
N PHE A 254 17.54 7.63 15.36
CA PHE A 254 16.37 7.88 14.53
C PHE A 254 16.81 7.75 13.09
N PHE A 255 16.04 7.08 12.25
CA PHE A 255 16.47 6.78 10.88
C PHE A 255 15.27 6.75 9.93
N ARG A 256 15.52 6.90 8.63
CA ARG A 256 14.52 6.76 7.57
C ARG A 256 14.52 5.34 7.03
N PHE A 257 13.35 4.73 6.80
CA PHE A 257 13.26 3.38 6.22
C PHE A 257 12.25 3.30 5.08
N PRO A 258 12.63 2.77 3.90
CA PRO A 258 14.03 2.53 3.45
C PRO A 258 14.83 3.85 3.46
N ASP A 259 16.12 3.83 3.09
CA ASP A 259 16.92 5.07 3.02
C ASP A 259 16.20 6.16 2.22
N ALA A 260 16.24 7.40 2.73
CA ALA A 260 15.43 8.54 2.27
C ALA A 260 13.89 8.41 2.36
N GLY A 261 13.37 7.33 2.92
CA GLY A 261 11.95 7.10 3.20
C GLY A 261 11.41 7.93 4.37
N PRO A 262 10.23 7.59 4.91
CA PRO A 262 9.73 8.20 6.14
C PRO A 262 10.64 7.88 7.33
N TRP A 263 10.67 8.78 8.32
CA TRP A 263 11.31 8.50 9.60
C TRP A 263 10.64 7.32 10.30
N SER A 264 11.44 6.36 10.75
CA SER A 264 11.01 5.28 11.62
C SER A 264 10.38 5.87 12.88
N GLY A 265 9.18 5.38 13.24
CA GLY A 265 8.50 5.78 14.47
C GLY A 265 9.17 5.22 15.74
N ILE A 266 10.16 4.34 15.58
CA ILE A 266 10.86 3.64 16.66
C ILE A 266 12.37 3.77 16.43
N PRO A 267 13.14 4.32 17.40
CA PRO A 267 14.60 4.33 17.31
C PRO A 267 15.17 2.91 17.30
N SER A 268 16.22 2.66 16.54
CA SER A 268 16.85 1.33 16.42
C SER A 268 18.37 1.39 16.64
N ALA A 269 19.05 0.26 16.46
CA ALA A 269 20.50 0.21 16.51
C ALA A 269 21.11 1.03 15.35
N PRO A 270 22.13 1.86 15.58
CA PRO A 270 22.60 2.78 14.54
C PRO A 270 23.30 2.09 13.37
N THR A 271 22.99 2.52 12.14
CA THR A 271 23.49 1.96 10.87
C THR A 271 24.49 2.89 10.16
N LYS A 272 25.33 3.57 10.94
CA LYS A 272 26.30 4.58 10.48
C LYS A 272 27.05 4.21 9.18
N GLY A 273 26.80 4.95 8.11
CA GLY A 273 27.45 4.84 6.81
C GLY A 273 27.00 3.63 5.99
N ALA A 274 25.88 3.01 6.36
CA ALA A 274 25.30 1.85 5.69
C ALA A 274 23.80 2.09 5.49
N THR A 275 23.20 1.31 4.60
CA THR A 275 21.75 1.34 4.41
C THR A 275 21.04 1.08 5.74
N ASN A 276 20.02 1.88 6.05
CA ASN A 276 19.13 1.67 7.17
C ASN A 276 18.41 0.34 6.96
N ASN A 277 19.02 -0.74 7.43
CA ASN A 277 18.49 -2.08 7.33
C ASN A 277 17.68 -2.37 8.59
N ASN A 278 16.67 -1.56 8.88
CA ASN A 278 15.63 -2.02 9.78
C ASN A 278 14.69 -2.95 8.99
N SER A 279 15.23 -4.12 8.66
CA SER A 279 14.63 -5.31 9.22
C SER A 279 14.29 -5.05 10.70
N LEU A 280 13.09 -4.52 10.94
CA LEU A 280 12.21 -4.55 12.12
C LEU A 280 12.68 -5.27 13.41
N SER A 281 13.94 -5.34 13.80
CA SER A 281 14.43 -6.65 14.22
C SER A 281 13.86 -7.71 13.27
N SER A 282 14.50 -7.91 12.11
CA SER A 282 14.37 -9.23 11.55
C SER A 282 15.13 -10.17 12.52
N SER A 283 14.49 -10.59 13.61
CA SER A 283 13.96 -11.94 13.43
C SER A 283 13.21 -11.86 12.12
N LYS A 284 13.87 -12.28 11.04
CA LYS A 284 13.10 -13.11 10.13
C LYS A 284 12.59 -14.16 11.12
N SER A 285 11.37 -13.96 11.65
CA SER A 285 10.25 -14.83 11.33
C SER A 285 10.79 -15.75 10.26
N GLN A 286 11.17 -16.95 10.67
CA GLN A 286 11.69 -17.96 9.77
C GLN A 286 10.91 -17.82 8.48
N SER A 287 11.59 -17.35 7.42
CA SER A 287 10.92 -16.66 6.31
C SER A 287 9.72 -17.47 5.88
N ARG A 288 8.53 -16.87 6.00
CA ARG A 288 7.31 -17.41 5.39
C ARG A 288 7.66 -17.76 3.95
N ASP A 289 7.48 -19.03 3.59
CA ASP A 289 7.97 -19.59 2.33
C ASP A 289 7.49 -18.70 1.17
N SER A 290 8.42 -17.98 0.55
CA SER A 290 8.17 -16.78 -0.28
C SER A 290 7.62 -17.10 -1.67
N ASN A 291 6.90 -18.22 -1.79
CA ASN A 291 6.43 -18.76 -3.05
C ASN A 291 4.98 -18.40 -3.36
N CYS A 292 4.24 -17.74 -2.45
CA CYS A 292 2.88 -17.28 -2.70
C CYS A 292 2.86 -15.84 -3.23
N SER A 293 2.28 -15.64 -4.40
CA SER A 293 2.15 -14.32 -5.05
C SER A 293 0.74 -13.72 -4.97
N LEU A 294 -0.25 -14.50 -4.53
CA LEU A 294 -1.61 -14.04 -4.22
C LEU A 294 -2.08 -14.74 -2.93
N LEU A 295 -1.77 -14.14 -1.78
CA LEU A 295 -2.20 -14.61 -0.46
C LEU A 295 -3.50 -13.90 -0.05
N VAL A 296 -4.54 -14.71 0.19
CA VAL A 296 -5.85 -14.26 0.67
C VAL A 296 -6.07 -14.78 2.09
N GLY A 297 -6.58 -13.94 2.99
CA GLY A 297 -6.83 -14.34 4.37
C GLY A 297 -8.03 -13.68 5.03
N SER A 298 -8.37 -14.19 6.20
CA SER A 298 -9.43 -13.69 7.07
C SER A 298 -8.93 -13.63 8.50
N PHE A 299 -9.21 -12.54 9.20
CA PHE A 299 -8.72 -12.28 10.55
C PHE A 299 -9.78 -11.59 11.41
N ASN A 300 -10.31 -12.30 12.41
CA ASN A 300 -11.00 -11.65 13.53
C ASN A 300 -9.94 -10.97 14.41
N VAL A 301 -9.92 -9.64 14.46
CA VAL A 301 -8.93 -8.85 15.23
C VAL A 301 -9.41 -8.59 16.66
N GLN A 302 -10.62 -9.01 17.03
CA GLN A 302 -11.27 -8.80 18.32
C GLN A 302 -11.41 -7.31 18.69
N LYS A 303 -12.63 -6.78 18.64
CA LYS A 303 -12.98 -5.39 19.01
C LYS A 303 -12.01 -4.36 18.39
N PHE A 304 -11.78 -4.45 17.09
CA PHE A 304 -10.90 -3.55 16.36
C PHE A 304 -11.50 -2.14 16.27
N GLY A 305 -11.19 -1.33 17.27
CA GLY A 305 -11.71 0.02 17.47
C GLY A 305 -10.69 0.94 18.11
N ARG A 306 -11.13 2.16 18.46
CA ARG A 306 -10.27 3.23 19.02
C ARG A 306 -9.34 2.76 20.14
N ALA A 307 -9.84 1.92 21.06
CA ALA A 307 -9.06 1.43 22.18
C ALA A 307 -7.88 0.56 21.71
N LYS A 308 -8.14 -0.39 20.80
CA LYS A 308 -7.11 -1.26 20.22
C LYS A 308 -6.13 -0.44 19.38
N SER A 309 -6.62 0.45 18.53
CA SER A 309 -5.77 1.28 17.66
C SER A 309 -4.92 2.32 18.40
N SER A 310 -5.18 2.57 19.68
CA SER A 310 -4.35 3.45 20.52
C SER A 310 -3.13 2.76 21.15
N LYS A 311 -3.04 1.43 21.05
CA LYS A 311 -1.90 0.62 21.52
C LYS A 311 -0.89 0.53 20.37
N ALA A 312 0.27 1.17 20.52
CA ALA A 312 1.20 1.37 19.41
C ALA A 312 1.81 0.04 18.96
N ALA A 313 2.35 -0.73 19.90
CA ALA A 313 2.95 -2.04 19.64
C ALA A 313 1.95 -3.04 19.06
N VAL A 314 0.68 -3.03 19.53
CA VAL A 314 -0.37 -3.89 18.93
C VAL A 314 -0.64 -3.48 17.48
N MET A 315 -0.70 -2.18 17.19
CA MET A 315 -0.87 -1.71 15.82
C MET A 315 0.32 -2.04 14.92
N ASP A 316 1.54 -2.08 15.45
CA ASP A 316 2.72 -2.49 14.69
C ASP A 316 2.63 -3.98 14.31
N VAL A 317 2.28 -4.85 15.26
CA VAL A 317 2.01 -6.27 14.96
C VAL A 317 0.87 -6.46 13.94
N LEU A 318 -0.23 -5.71 14.09
CA LEU A 318 -1.35 -5.81 13.13
C LEU A 318 -0.93 -5.38 11.72
N VAL A 319 -0.07 -4.37 11.61
CA VAL A 319 0.45 -3.91 10.31
C VAL A 319 1.37 -4.96 9.70
N ASP A 320 2.25 -5.56 10.49
CA ASP A 320 3.12 -6.66 10.03
C ASP A 320 2.29 -7.83 9.51
N ILE A 321 1.28 -8.28 10.27
CA ILE A 321 0.35 -9.33 9.86
C ILE A 321 -0.37 -8.95 8.56
N VAL A 322 -1.01 -7.78 8.51
CA VAL A 322 -1.84 -7.38 7.36
C VAL A 322 -1.00 -7.16 6.10
N SER A 323 0.25 -6.72 6.22
CA SER A 323 1.13 -6.46 5.08
C SER A 323 1.53 -7.70 4.30
N ASP A 324 1.45 -8.89 4.90
CA ASP A 324 1.73 -10.16 4.23
C ASP A 324 0.67 -10.55 3.19
N TYR A 325 -0.54 -9.99 3.28
CA TYR A 325 -1.68 -10.37 2.45
C TYR A 325 -1.83 -9.45 1.25
N GLN A 326 -2.19 -10.03 0.10
CA GLN A 326 -2.71 -9.27 -1.03
C GLN A 326 -4.19 -8.92 -0.83
N LEU A 327 -4.92 -9.76 -0.10
CA LEU A 327 -6.27 -9.47 0.39
C LEU A 327 -6.46 -10.07 1.78
N VAL A 328 -6.91 -9.26 2.73
CA VAL A 328 -7.34 -9.75 4.04
C VAL A 328 -8.71 -9.17 4.41
N GLY A 329 -9.61 -10.05 4.83
CA GLY A 329 -10.86 -9.68 5.49
C GLY A 329 -10.63 -9.53 6.99
N ILE A 330 -10.98 -8.39 7.57
CA ILE A 330 -10.89 -8.08 9.00
C ILE A 330 -12.31 -8.00 9.59
N GLN A 331 -12.56 -8.79 10.63
CA GLN A 331 -13.82 -8.78 11.40
C GLN A 331 -13.72 -8.01 12.72
N GLU A 332 -14.87 -7.82 13.36
CA GLU A 332 -15.04 -7.07 14.61
C GLU A 332 -14.54 -5.63 14.55
N VAL A 333 -14.77 -4.93 13.44
CA VAL A 333 -14.45 -3.50 13.36
C VAL A 333 -15.48 -2.69 14.14
N VAL A 334 -15.08 -2.23 15.33
CA VAL A 334 -15.94 -1.49 16.27
C VAL A 334 -15.51 -0.02 16.31
N GLN A 335 -16.02 0.79 15.38
CA GLN A 335 -15.73 2.22 15.31
C GLN A 335 -17.01 3.05 15.24
N SER A 336 -16.96 4.29 15.73
CA SER A 336 -18.09 5.22 15.67
C SER A 336 -18.24 5.81 14.26
N PRO A 337 -19.46 6.08 13.77
CA PRO A 337 -19.65 6.94 12.59
C PRO A 337 -18.99 8.32 12.71
N ASN A 338 -18.76 8.79 13.94
CA ASN A 338 -18.11 10.08 14.22
C ASN A 338 -16.59 9.99 14.32
N ASP A 339 -16.00 8.79 14.19
CA ASP A 339 -14.56 8.64 14.16
C ASP A 339 -14.04 9.12 12.80
N LEU A 340 -13.44 10.31 12.78
CA LEU A 340 -12.85 10.92 11.58
C LEU A 340 -11.49 10.28 11.24
N CYS A 341 -10.96 10.56 10.05
CA CYS A 341 -9.62 10.15 9.62
C CYS A 341 -8.64 11.33 9.62
N GLY A 342 -7.43 11.13 10.15
CA GLY A 342 -6.39 12.18 10.31
C GLY A 342 -5.37 11.91 11.44
N PRO A 343 -4.38 12.79 11.65
CA PRO A 343 -3.40 12.63 12.72
C PRO A 343 -4.07 12.62 14.11
N GLY A 344 -3.87 11.57 14.90
CA GLY A 344 -4.47 11.42 16.23
C GLY A 344 -5.97 11.08 16.22
N THR A 345 -6.50 10.55 15.13
CA THR A 345 -7.93 10.26 15.04
C THR A 345 -8.41 9.01 15.76
N GLY A 346 -9.72 8.94 16.01
CA GLY A 346 -10.39 7.82 16.64
C GLY A 346 -10.66 6.61 15.74
N SER A 347 -10.51 6.73 14.41
CA SER A 347 -10.79 5.62 13.50
C SER A 347 -9.65 4.61 13.50
N ALA A 348 -9.97 3.37 13.88
CA ALA A 348 -9.03 2.25 13.87
C ALA A 348 -8.61 1.90 12.44
N VAL A 349 -9.57 1.90 11.51
CA VAL A 349 -9.33 1.63 10.08
C VAL A 349 -8.35 2.66 9.50
N CYS A 350 -8.58 3.95 9.73
CA CYS A 350 -7.67 4.97 9.21
C CYS A 350 -6.28 4.91 9.86
N SER A 351 -6.18 4.51 11.13
CA SER A 351 -4.89 4.29 11.80
C SER A 351 -4.11 3.13 11.16
N LEU A 352 -4.79 2.01 10.86
CA LEU A 352 -4.20 0.87 10.15
C LEU A 352 -3.76 1.23 8.74
N MET A 353 -4.66 1.82 7.94
CA MET A 353 -4.36 2.18 6.55
C MET A 353 -3.25 3.22 6.43
N SER A 354 -3.16 4.14 7.40
CA SER A 354 -2.07 5.11 7.45
C SER A 354 -0.74 4.41 7.72
N LYS A 355 -0.67 3.53 8.74
CA LYS A 355 0.56 2.79 9.04
C LYS A 355 1.00 1.87 7.89
N LEU A 356 0.06 1.13 7.29
CA LEU A 356 0.34 0.26 6.13
C LEU A 356 0.95 1.02 4.95
N ASN A 357 0.33 2.15 4.56
CA ASN A 357 0.83 2.92 3.41
C ASN A 357 2.09 3.72 3.72
N LEU A 358 2.33 4.07 5.00
CA LEU A 358 3.60 4.65 5.45
C LEU A 358 4.76 3.65 5.36
N LEU A 359 4.57 2.38 5.74
CA LEU A 359 5.64 1.36 5.69
C LEU A 359 6.28 1.21 4.30
N ILE A 360 5.50 1.40 3.25
CA ILE A 360 5.92 1.18 1.86
C ILE A 360 6.18 2.47 1.08
N GLY A 361 6.19 3.63 1.77
CA GLY A 361 6.48 4.94 1.16
C GLY A 361 5.50 5.36 0.07
N SER A 362 4.26 4.84 0.05
CA SER A 362 3.31 5.09 -1.03
C SER A 362 2.49 6.36 -0.76
N ALA A 363 2.86 7.46 -1.42
CA ALA A 363 2.14 8.74 -1.35
C ALA A 363 0.70 8.67 -1.90
N THR A 364 0.43 7.72 -2.80
CA THR A 364 -0.87 7.50 -3.45
C THR A 364 -1.72 6.39 -2.81
N GLY A 365 -1.17 5.65 -1.83
CA GLY A 365 -1.84 4.57 -1.11
C GLY A 365 -1.98 3.27 -1.92
N ARG A 366 -0.95 2.41 -1.89
CA ARG A 366 -0.97 1.06 -2.48
C ARG A 366 -1.98 0.15 -1.78
N TYR A 367 -1.98 0.10 -0.45
CA TYR A 367 -3.02 -0.60 0.28
C TYR A 367 -4.30 0.24 0.27
N LYS A 368 -5.36 -0.35 -0.27
CA LYS A 368 -6.71 0.21 -0.31
C LYS A 368 -7.63 -0.61 0.59
N HIS A 369 -8.82 -0.10 0.84
CA HIS A 369 -9.80 -0.79 1.65
C HIS A 369 -11.22 -0.64 1.14
N ALA A 370 -12.07 -1.61 1.46
CA ALA A 370 -13.52 -1.54 1.33
C ALA A 370 -14.16 -1.88 2.68
N ILE A 371 -15.17 -1.13 3.09
CA ILE A 371 -15.80 -1.32 4.40
C ILE A 371 -17.31 -1.48 4.23
N GLY A 372 -17.86 -2.52 4.86
CA GLY A 372 -19.28 -2.84 4.81
C GLY A 372 -20.12 -1.99 5.75
N ASP A 373 -21.42 -2.22 5.71
CA ASP A 373 -22.37 -1.54 6.60
C ASP A 373 -22.16 -1.91 8.08
N ARG A 374 -22.69 -1.05 8.96
CA ARG A 374 -22.71 -1.34 10.40
C ARG A 374 -23.79 -2.37 10.69
N VAL A 375 -23.38 -3.59 11.00
CA VAL A 375 -24.29 -4.68 11.37
C VAL A 375 -24.44 -4.74 12.90
N PRO A 376 -25.66 -4.90 13.41
CA PRO A 376 -25.90 -4.99 14.85
C PRO A 376 -25.33 -6.29 15.41
N VAL A 377 -24.59 -6.20 16.51
CA VAL A 377 -24.20 -7.37 17.32
C VAL A 377 -25.24 -7.59 18.41
N ASP A 378 -25.63 -6.50 19.07
CA ASP A 378 -26.68 -6.46 20.06
C ASP A 378 -27.35 -5.07 20.10
N SER A 379 -28.21 -4.84 21.09
CA SER A 379 -28.91 -3.55 21.26
C SER A 379 -28.01 -2.33 21.52
N ARG A 380 -26.69 -2.52 21.72
CA ARG A 380 -25.75 -1.49 22.18
C ARG A 380 -24.48 -1.39 21.33
N SER A 381 -24.20 -2.37 20.48
CA SER A 381 -22.96 -2.46 19.72
C SER A 381 -23.21 -2.88 18.28
N GLN A 382 -22.36 -2.36 17.40
CA GLN A 382 -22.35 -2.67 15.98
C GLN A 382 -20.92 -2.95 15.55
N GLU A 383 -20.78 -3.84 14.59
CA GLU A 383 -19.53 -4.22 13.94
C GLU A 383 -19.58 -3.87 12.45
N GLN A 384 -18.43 -3.87 11.79
CA GLN A 384 -18.31 -3.83 10.34
C GLN A 384 -17.34 -4.90 9.88
N TYR A 385 -17.49 -5.30 8.62
CA TYR A 385 -16.49 -6.04 7.88
C TYR A 385 -15.59 -5.07 7.10
N LEU A 386 -14.29 -5.35 7.09
CA LEU A 386 -13.30 -4.56 6.37
C LEU A 386 -12.52 -5.49 5.43
N TYR A 387 -12.36 -5.11 4.17
CA TYR A 387 -11.34 -5.66 3.30
C TYR A 387 -10.17 -4.70 3.22
N VAL A 388 -8.95 -5.19 3.38
CA VAL A 388 -7.71 -4.48 3.07
C VAL A 388 -7.02 -5.23 1.94
N TYR A 389 -6.62 -4.52 0.89
CA TYR A 389 -6.06 -5.15 -0.32
C TYR A 389 -4.95 -4.34 -0.96
N ASP A 390 -4.02 -5.04 -1.61
CA ASP A 390 -2.93 -4.45 -2.37
C ASP A 390 -3.39 -4.08 -3.78
N SER A 391 -3.50 -2.79 -4.08
CA SER A 391 -3.97 -2.29 -5.37
C SER A 391 -2.98 -2.44 -6.53
N MET A 392 -1.77 -2.93 -6.27
CA MET A 392 -0.88 -3.41 -7.34
C MET A 392 -1.21 -4.83 -7.79
N VAL A 393 -1.96 -5.61 -7.00
CA VAL A 393 -2.30 -7.00 -7.33
C VAL A 393 -3.79 -7.14 -7.62
N LEU A 394 -4.64 -6.38 -6.93
CA LEU A 394 -6.08 -6.51 -6.99
C LEU A 394 -6.77 -5.18 -7.33
N GLU A 395 -7.74 -5.25 -8.22
CA GLU A 395 -8.72 -4.20 -8.48
C GLU A 395 -10.05 -4.59 -7.81
N LEU A 396 -10.59 -3.71 -6.97
CA LEU A 396 -11.95 -3.87 -6.44
C LEU A 396 -12.95 -3.44 -7.52
N LEU A 397 -13.80 -4.37 -7.95
CA LEU A 397 -14.80 -4.11 -8.99
C LEU A 397 -16.12 -3.62 -8.39
N GLU A 398 -16.62 -4.31 -7.36
CA GLU A 398 -17.91 -4.03 -6.73
C GLU A 398 -17.98 -4.58 -5.31
N THR A 399 -18.90 -4.02 -4.51
CA THR A 399 -19.20 -4.45 -3.15
C THR A 399 -20.70 -4.57 -2.97
N HIS A 400 -21.13 -5.57 -2.20
CA HIS A 400 -22.53 -5.83 -1.91
C HIS A 400 -22.71 -6.17 -0.43
N ASN A 401 -23.80 -5.68 0.17
CA ASN A 401 -24.26 -6.16 1.48
C ASN A 401 -25.33 -7.22 1.21
N TYR A 402 -25.10 -8.46 1.66
CA TYR A 402 -26.14 -9.49 1.58
C TYR A 402 -27.21 -9.18 2.62
N HIS A 403 -28.43 -8.92 2.17
CA HIS A 403 -29.56 -8.73 3.06
C HIS A 403 -30.35 -10.01 3.19
N ASP A 404 -30.31 -10.59 4.38
CA ASP A 404 -31.06 -11.80 4.67
C ASP A 404 -32.51 -11.47 5.04
N ASP A 405 -33.41 -11.60 4.06
CA ASP A 405 -34.85 -11.43 4.27
C ASP A 405 -35.46 -12.51 5.19
N THR A 406 -34.75 -13.62 5.43
CA THR A 406 -35.18 -14.71 6.32
C THR A 406 -34.76 -14.47 7.78
N GLY A 407 -33.74 -13.64 8.00
CA GLY A 407 -33.16 -13.34 9.31
C GLY A 407 -32.36 -14.49 9.92
N ALA A 408 -31.85 -15.42 9.10
CA ALA A 408 -30.92 -16.46 9.48
C ALA A 408 -29.58 -15.86 9.94
N PHE A 409 -29.03 -14.86 9.25
CA PHE A 409 -27.81 -14.15 9.64
C PHE A 409 -28.11 -12.99 10.59
N LYS A 410 -27.48 -12.97 11.77
CA LYS A 410 -27.49 -11.81 12.67
C LYS A 410 -26.67 -10.64 12.12
N ARG A 411 -25.60 -10.99 11.41
CA ARG A 411 -24.66 -10.04 10.80
C ARG A 411 -24.58 -10.35 9.31
N ASP A 412 -25.43 -9.66 8.56
CA ASP A 412 -25.46 -9.62 7.09
C ASP A 412 -24.03 -9.68 6.50
N PRO A 413 -23.68 -10.75 5.76
CA PRO A 413 -22.38 -10.90 5.11
C PRO A 413 -22.03 -9.74 4.17
N PHE A 414 -20.75 -9.37 4.16
CA PHE A 414 -20.23 -8.35 3.26
C PHE A 414 -19.45 -9.00 2.12
N VAL A 415 -19.92 -8.80 0.89
CA VAL A 415 -19.38 -9.41 -0.32
C VAL A 415 -18.63 -8.37 -1.14
N ALA A 416 -17.44 -8.72 -1.63
CA ALA A 416 -16.66 -7.88 -2.54
C ALA A 416 -16.13 -8.72 -3.70
N ARG A 417 -16.16 -8.17 -4.91
CA ARG A 417 -15.60 -8.80 -6.09
C ARG A 417 -14.28 -8.13 -6.45
N PHE A 418 -13.24 -8.95 -6.62
CA PHE A 418 -11.91 -8.50 -6.99
C PHE A 418 -11.50 -9.10 -8.33
N ARG A 419 -10.76 -8.31 -9.11
CA ARG A 419 -10.01 -8.76 -10.28
C ARG A 419 -8.53 -8.85 -9.95
N VAL A 420 -7.91 -9.97 -10.29
CA VAL A 420 -6.45 -10.11 -10.26
C VAL A 420 -5.87 -9.37 -11.44
N ILE A 421 -5.15 -8.28 -11.15
CA ILE A 421 -4.48 -7.46 -12.15
C ILE A 421 -2.96 -7.64 -12.13
N GLY A 422 -2.40 -8.11 -11.01
CA GLY A 422 -0.96 -8.31 -10.82
C GLY A 422 -0.09 -7.07 -11.05
N PRO A 423 1.17 -7.04 -10.58
CA PRO A 423 2.09 -5.99 -10.99
C PRO A 423 2.26 -6.01 -12.51
N PRO A 424 2.39 -4.85 -13.18
CA PRO A 424 2.63 -4.80 -14.62
C PRO A 424 3.82 -5.68 -15.02
N GLY A 425 3.60 -6.62 -15.94
CA GLY A 425 4.62 -7.57 -16.41
C GLY A 425 4.76 -8.86 -15.58
N SER A 426 3.94 -9.07 -14.54
CA SER A 426 3.85 -10.34 -13.82
C SER A 426 3.01 -11.39 -14.58
N SER A 427 3.26 -12.68 -14.33
CA SER A 427 2.41 -13.77 -14.85
C SER A 427 0.98 -13.69 -14.31
N LEU A 428 0.82 -13.24 -13.06
CA LEU A 428 -0.47 -12.94 -12.43
C LEU A 428 -1.33 -11.97 -13.26
N ALA A 429 -0.72 -10.93 -13.83
CA ALA A 429 -1.42 -9.97 -14.68
C ALA A 429 -1.93 -10.57 -15.99
N ALA A 430 -1.28 -11.63 -16.48
CA ALA A 430 -1.66 -12.32 -17.70
C ALA A 430 -2.80 -13.34 -17.49
N GLU A 431 -3.01 -13.81 -16.24
CA GLU A 431 -4.04 -14.78 -15.88
C GLU A 431 -5.43 -14.15 -15.71
N GLY A 432 -5.50 -12.89 -15.23
CA GLY A 432 -6.67 -12.01 -15.32
C GLY A 432 -8.01 -12.65 -14.96
N PHE A 433 -8.16 -13.15 -13.73
CA PHE A 433 -9.41 -13.75 -13.24
C PHE A 433 -10.05 -12.93 -12.12
N ASP A 434 -11.36 -13.15 -11.94
CA ASP A 434 -12.17 -12.47 -10.94
C ASP A 434 -12.68 -13.47 -9.91
N PHE A 435 -12.81 -13.04 -8.66
CA PHE A 435 -13.43 -13.83 -7.60
C PHE A 435 -14.24 -12.93 -6.65
N ALA A 436 -15.35 -13.45 -6.18
CA ALA A 436 -16.18 -12.88 -5.13
C ALA A 436 -15.72 -13.43 -3.77
N VAL A 437 -15.55 -12.55 -2.79
CA VAL A 437 -15.23 -12.91 -1.41
C VAL A 437 -16.33 -12.41 -0.50
N ALA A 438 -16.87 -13.30 0.33
CA ALA A 438 -17.83 -12.99 1.37
C ALA A 438 -17.19 -13.14 2.75
N GLN A 439 -17.35 -12.12 3.59
CA GLN A 439 -17.01 -12.19 5.01
C GLN A 439 -18.22 -12.59 5.84
N LEU A 440 -18.04 -13.59 6.69
CA LEU A 440 -19.06 -14.07 7.62
C LEU A 440 -18.49 -14.19 9.03
N HIS A 441 -19.13 -13.52 10.00
CA HIS A 441 -18.85 -13.67 11.42
C HIS A 441 -20.13 -14.17 12.11
N THR A 442 -20.18 -15.44 12.51
CA THR A 442 -21.39 -16.00 13.16
C THR A 442 -21.34 -15.80 14.67
N PRO A 443 -22.46 -15.52 15.35
CA PRO A 443 -22.46 -15.42 16.80
C PRO A 443 -22.36 -16.84 17.41
N PRO A 444 -21.56 -17.07 18.46
CA PRO A 444 -21.35 -18.41 19.01
C PRO A 444 -22.64 -19.17 19.38
N SER A 445 -23.68 -18.44 19.81
CA SER A 445 -24.97 -19.01 20.18
C SER A 445 -25.82 -19.48 19.00
N GLU A 446 -25.56 -18.97 17.80
CA GLU A 446 -26.33 -19.29 16.59
C GLU A 446 -25.45 -19.80 15.44
N ALA A 447 -24.17 -20.09 15.71
CA ALA A 447 -23.21 -20.62 14.75
C ALA A 447 -23.78 -21.81 13.97
N THR A 448 -24.47 -22.73 14.64
CA THR A 448 -25.13 -23.85 13.95
C THR A 448 -26.19 -23.36 12.95
N GLU A 449 -27.05 -22.43 13.32
CA GLU A 449 -28.13 -21.97 12.44
C GLU A 449 -27.57 -21.18 11.24
N GLU A 450 -26.65 -20.25 11.48
CA GLU A 450 -26.01 -19.44 10.42
C GLU A 450 -25.13 -20.28 9.47
N ILE A 451 -24.38 -21.26 9.98
CA ILE A 451 -23.60 -22.17 9.12
C ILE A 451 -24.54 -22.99 8.20
N HIS A 452 -25.72 -23.41 8.67
CA HIS A 452 -26.68 -24.11 7.82
C HIS A 452 -27.35 -23.20 6.77
N ALA A 453 -27.25 -21.88 6.90
CA ALA A 453 -27.71 -20.90 5.91
C ALA A 453 -26.64 -20.55 4.84
N LEU A 454 -25.41 -21.07 4.96
CA LEU A 454 -24.36 -20.90 3.95
C LEU A 454 -24.78 -21.24 2.51
N PRO A 455 -25.58 -22.31 2.24
CA PRO A 455 -26.05 -22.58 0.88
C PRO A 455 -26.84 -21.42 0.28
N ASP A 456 -27.67 -20.73 1.07
CA ASP A 456 -28.48 -19.61 0.58
C ASP A 456 -27.61 -18.39 0.25
N LEU A 457 -26.58 -18.12 1.06
CA LEU A 457 -25.59 -17.10 0.77
C LEU A 457 -24.83 -17.42 -0.52
N ILE A 458 -24.33 -18.65 -0.66
CA ILE A 458 -23.54 -19.05 -1.83
C ILE A 458 -24.37 -18.96 -3.11
N HIS A 459 -25.59 -19.51 -3.12
CA HIS A 459 -26.47 -19.41 -4.29
C HIS A 459 -26.79 -17.95 -4.64
N TRP A 460 -26.98 -17.10 -3.63
CA TRP A 460 -27.17 -15.67 -3.89
C TRP A 460 -25.93 -15.02 -4.51
N ILE A 461 -24.71 -15.37 -4.06
CA ILE A 461 -23.48 -14.87 -4.68
C ILE A 461 -23.43 -15.33 -6.14
N GLU A 462 -23.66 -16.61 -6.41
CA GLU A 462 -23.66 -17.17 -7.77
C GLU A 462 -24.69 -16.49 -8.70
N ASP A 463 -25.85 -16.10 -8.16
CA ASP A 463 -26.91 -15.44 -8.93
C ASP A 463 -26.67 -13.93 -9.15
N ASN A 464 -25.90 -13.26 -8.28
CA ASN A 464 -25.82 -11.79 -8.24
C ASN A 464 -24.41 -11.22 -8.44
N VAL A 465 -23.37 -12.01 -8.21
CA VAL A 465 -21.97 -11.58 -8.26
C VAL A 465 -21.19 -12.58 -9.13
N ASP A 466 -20.61 -12.06 -10.20
CA ASP A 466 -19.94 -12.88 -11.19
C ASP A 466 -18.47 -13.16 -10.76
N GLY A 467 -18.00 -14.39 -10.97
CA GLY A 467 -16.69 -14.87 -10.53
C GLY A 467 -16.74 -16.07 -9.59
N ASP A 468 -15.57 -16.63 -9.29
CA ASP A 468 -15.44 -17.73 -8.33
C ASP A 468 -15.74 -17.29 -6.90
N VAL A 469 -16.30 -18.18 -6.08
CA VAL A 469 -16.81 -17.83 -4.75
C VAL A 469 -15.83 -18.24 -3.67
N ILE A 470 -15.52 -17.32 -2.77
CA ILE A 470 -14.77 -17.54 -1.52
C ILE A 470 -15.63 -17.04 -0.36
N VAL A 471 -15.91 -17.88 0.62
CA VAL A 471 -16.53 -17.48 1.89
C VAL A 471 -15.51 -17.69 3.00
N MET A 472 -15.24 -16.66 3.79
CA MET A 472 -14.25 -16.73 4.86
C MET A 472 -14.63 -15.90 6.08
N GLY A 473 -14.14 -16.29 7.25
CA GLY A 473 -14.42 -15.58 8.50
C GLY A 473 -14.39 -16.46 9.74
N ASP A 474 -14.66 -15.84 10.89
CA ASP A 474 -14.95 -16.52 12.15
C ASP A 474 -16.37 -17.10 12.14
N LEU A 475 -16.48 -18.38 11.80
CA LEU A 475 -17.76 -19.08 11.74
C LEU A 475 -18.14 -19.71 13.08
N ASN A 476 -17.32 -19.59 14.12
CA ASN A 476 -17.51 -20.35 15.38
C ASN A 476 -17.75 -21.86 15.13
N ALA A 477 -17.09 -22.41 14.11
CA ALA A 477 -17.41 -23.71 13.52
C ALA A 477 -16.77 -24.92 14.21
N ASP A 478 -16.60 -24.89 15.54
CA ASP A 478 -16.08 -26.01 16.33
C ASP A 478 -16.46 -25.85 17.83
N GLY A 479 -15.84 -26.64 18.71
CA GLY A 479 -15.99 -26.57 20.15
C GLY A 479 -17.40 -26.89 20.60
N SER A 480 -17.95 -26.06 21.49
CA SER A 480 -19.33 -26.19 21.95
C SER A 480 -20.37 -25.57 21.00
N TYR A 481 -19.93 -24.82 19.98
CA TYR A 481 -20.81 -23.98 19.16
C TYR A 481 -21.32 -24.72 17.91
N PHE A 482 -20.49 -25.59 17.33
CA PHE A 482 -20.83 -26.35 16.14
C PHE A 482 -20.23 -27.76 16.17
N LYS A 483 -21.00 -28.78 15.75
CA LYS A 483 -20.54 -30.18 15.73
C LYS A 483 -19.90 -30.53 14.40
N GLU A 484 -18.73 -29.95 14.14
CA GLU A 484 -18.00 -30.03 12.87
C GLU A 484 -17.75 -31.45 12.32
N LYS A 485 -17.60 -32.46 13.19
CA LYS A 485 -17.42 -33.86 12.75
C LYS A 485 -18.65 -34.48 12.11
N THR A 486 -19.83 -33.87 12.27
CA THR A 486 -21.11 -34.47 11.87
C THR A 486 -22.02 -33.55 11.06
N GLN A 487 -21.86 -32.22 11.20
CA GLN A 487 -22.76 -31.26 10.57
C GLN A 487 -22.22 -30.72 9.25
N TRP A 488 -20.90 -30.69 9.04
CA TRP A 488 -20.33 -30.19 7.79
C TRP A 488 -20.79 -30.93 6.55
N SER A 489 -20.98 -32.26 6.62
CA SER A 489 -21.49 -33.01 5.46
C SER A 489 -22.87 -32.52 5.03
N VAL A 490 -23.76 -32.22 5.98
CA VAL A 490 -25.11 -31.73 5.68
C VAL A 490 -25.06 -30.38 4.96
N VAL A 491 -24.17 -29.49 5.40
CA VAL A 491 -24.01 -28.15 4.84
C VAL A 491 -23.38 -28.24 3.44
N MET A 492 -22.28 -28.97 3.30
CA MET A 492 -21.57 -29.09 2.02
C MET A 492 -22.40 -29.84 0.95
N ASP A 493 -23.18 -30.86 1.35
CA ASP A 493 -24.10 -31.57 0.45
C ASP A 493 -25.22 -30.66 -0.08
N ALA A 494 -25.59 -29.63 0.68
CA ALA A 494 -26.63 -28.66 0.30
C ALA A 494 -26.12 -27.54 -0.62
N ILE A 495 -24.80 -27.33 -0.70
CA ILE A 495 -24.15 -26.37 -1.61
C ILE A 495 -23.95 -27.06 -2.96
N SER A 496 -22.82 -27.74 -3.15
CA SER A 496 -22.55 -28.66 -4.25
C SER A 496 -21.20 -29.34 -4.05
N GLU A 497 -20.93 -30.41 -4.81
CA GLU A 497 -19.61 -31.05 -4.87
C GLU A 497 -18.51 -30.14 -5.44
N SER A 498 -18.89 -28.99 -6.03
CA SER A 498 -17.96 -27.98 -6.55
C SER A 498 -17.40 -27.06 -5.47
N TYR A 499 -17.67 -27.31 -4.18
CA TYR A 499 -17.16 -26.52 -3.06
C TYR A 499 -16.31 -27.36 -2.09
N ARG A 500 -15.30 -26.72 -1.48
CA ARG A 500 -14.42 -27.35 -0.47
C ARG A 500 -14.16 -26.41 0.69
N GLN A 501 -14.02 -27.01 1.88
CA GLN A 501 -13.42 -26.35 3.04
C GLN A 501 -11.90 -26.42 2.92
N GLU A 502 -11.27 -25.26 2.82
CA GLU A 502 -9.82 -25.13 2.74
C GLU A 502 -9.18 -25.19 4.13
N ILE A 503 -9.90 -24.81 5.19
CA ILE A 503 -9.45 -24.96 6.58
C ILE A 503 -10.06 -26.23 7.18
N PRO A 504 -9.28 -27.31 7.35
CA PRO A 504 -9.78 -28.57 7.89
C PRO A 504 -9.97 -28.49 9.41
N ASN A 505 -10.87 -29.32 9.94
CA ASN A 505 -11.16 -29.51 11.37
C ASN A 505 -9.96 -29.86 12.27
N SER A 506 -8.79 -30.12 11.69
CA SER A 506 -7.57 -30.41 12.46
C SER A 506 -6.76 -29.16 12.81
N TYR A 507 -7.21 -27.98 12.40
CA TYR A 507 -6.50 -26.73 12.60
C TYR A 507 -7.00 -26.01 13.86
N ASP A 508 -6.07 -25.42 14.61
CA ASP A 508 -6.38 -24.56 15.73
C ASP A 508 -6.32 -23.10 15.26
N THR A 509 -7.46 -22.40 15.26
CA THR A 509 -7.56 -21.00 14.82
C THR A 509 -7.64 -20.02 15.99
N THR A 510 -7.45 -20.48 17.23
CA THR A 510 -7.65 -19.67 18.43
C THR A 510 -6.34 -19.32 19.14
N VAL A 511 -6.20 -18.08 19.59
CA VAL A 511 -5.10 -17.66 20.49
C VAL A 511 -5.48 -18.01 21.93
N ALA A 512 -5.57 -19.31 22.19
CA ALA A 512 -6.04 -19.85 23.45
C ALA A 512 -5.31 -21.14 23.81
N VAL A 513 -5.58 -21.64 25.01
CA VAL A 513 -5.14 -22.99 25.44
C VAL A 513 -6.05 -24.06 24.84
N SER A 514 -7.29 -23.70 24.51
CA SER A 514 -8.20 -24.56 23.76
C SER A 514 -7.76 -24.66 22.30
N ASP A 515 -8.10 -25.77 21.68
CA ASP A 515 -7.84 -26.07 20.26
C ASP A 515 -9.21 -26.16 19.59
N ASN A 516 -9.57 -25.12 18.81
CA ASN A 516 -10.84 -25.07 18.07
C ASN A 516 -10.62 -24.51 16.65
N THR A 517 -11.32 -25.07 15.67
CA THR A 517 -11.35 -24.58 14.28
C THR A 517 -12.54 -23.64 14.02
N TYR A 518 -12.54 -22.45 14.63
CA TYR A 518 -13.63 -21.48 14.48
C TYR A 518 -13.62 -20.80 13.11
N ASP A 519 -12.45 -20.37 12.67
CA ASP A 519 -12.26 -19.61 11.44
C ASP A 519 -12.15 -20.55 10.24
N ARG A 520 -12.83 -20.21 9.13
CA ARG A 520 -12.92 -21.08 7.95
C ARG A 520 -12.69 -20.30 6.67
N ILE A 521 -12.26 -21.04 5.64
CA ILE A 521 -12.28 -20.63 4.24
C ILE A 521 -12.98 -21.74 3.45
N ILE A 522 -13.98 -21.38 2.66
CA ILE A 522 -14.76 -22.26 1.79
C ILE A 522 -14.72 -21.67 0.39
N THR A 523 -14.42 -22.47 -0.64
CA THR A 523 -14.29 -21.96 -2.01
C THR A 523 -15.03 -22.83 -3.02
N SER A 524 -15.40 -22.23 -4.16
CA SER A 524 -15.64 -22.98 -5.39
C SER A 524 -14.34 -23.66 -5.86
N ILE A 525 -14.45 -24.75 -6.61
CA ILE A 525 -13.32 -25.53 -7.09
C ILE A 525 -13.46 -25.84 -8.59
N PRO A 526 -12.42 -25.58 -9.40
CA PRO A 526 -11.26 -24.76 -9.05
C PRO A 526 -11.68 -23.30 -8.84
N VAL A 527 -10.91 -22.54 -8.07
CA VAL A 527 -10.89 -21.08 -8.26
C VAL A 527 -10.15 -20.86 -9.58
N SER A 528 -10.84 -20.34 -10.59
CA SER A 528 -10.32 -20.18 -11.94
C SER A 528 -9.04 -19.35 -11.92
N GLY A 529 -8.00 -19.80 -12.60
CA GLY A 529 -6.70 -19.12 -12.60
C GLY A 529 -5.84 -19.37 -11.35
N ALA A 530 -6.34 -20.05 -10.32
CA ALA A 530 -5.50 -20.45 -9.20
C ALA A 530 -4.49 -21.53 -9.62
N VAL A 531 -3.21 -21.31 -9.30
CA VAL A 531 -2.08 -22.18 -9.68
C VAL A 531 -1.65 -23.09 -8.52
N CYS A 532 -2.06 -22.75 -7.29
CA CYS A 532 -1.91 -23.58 -6.10
C CYS A 532 -3.08 -23.36 -5.15
N HIS A 533 -3.34 -24.36 -4.30
CA HIS A 533 -4.35 -24.32 -3.23
C HIS A 533 -3.69 -24.79 -1.94
N ALA A 534 -2.93 -23.88 -1.31
CA ALA A 534 -2.29 -24.14 -0.02
C ALA A 534 -2.96 -23.26 1.04
N SER A 535 -3.47 -23.86 2.10
CA SER A 535 -4.20 -23.17 3.17
C SER A 535 -3.58 -23.41 4.55
N GLY A 536 -3.79 -22.47 5.46
CA GLY A 536 -3.07 -22.41 6.72
C GLY A 536 -3.74 -21.59 7.82
N VAL A 537 -3.13 -21.66 9.00
CA VAL A 537 -3.37 -20.74 10.12
C VAL A 537 -2.08 -20.00 10.42
N TYR A 538 -2.14 -18.68 10.51
CA TYR A 538 -0.99 -17.86 10.84
C TYR A 538 -0.88 -17.61 12.35
N LYS A 539 -0.12 -18.47 13.03
CA LYS A 539 0.25 -18.28 14.44
C LYS A 539 1.32 -17.20 14.57
N PHE A 540 0.89 -15.95 14.50
CA PHE A 540 1.77 -14.79 14.29
C PHE A 540 2.87 -14.64 15.36
N GLU A 541 2.67 -15.13 16.59
CA GLU A 541 3.66 -15.11 17.67
C GLU A 541 4.84 -16.08 17.47
N ASP A 542 4.71 -17.05 16.56
CA ASP A 542 5.84 -17.91 16.15
C ASP A 542 6.82 -17.17 15.23
N PHE A 543 6.39 -16.02 14.71
CA PHE A 543 7.05 -15.27 13.64
C PHE A 543 7.41 -13.84 14.06
N ILE A 544 6.54 -13.18 14.80
CA ILE A 544 6.66 -11.78 15.22
C ILE A 544 7.02 -11.74 16.70
N ASP A 545 8.05 -10.96 17.04
CA ASP A 545 8.41 -10.72 18.45
C ASP A 545 7.36 -9.82 19.12
N LEU A 546 6.73 -10.34 20.17
CA LEU A 546 5.71 -9.63 20.93
C LEU A 546 6.27 -8.95 22.20
N ALA A 547 7.59 -8.82 22.32
CA ALA A 547 8.24 -8.17 23.45
C ALA A 547 7.75 -6.72 23.66
N ASP A 548 7.56 -5.95 22.59
CA ASP A 548 7.08 -4.56 22.68
C ASP A 548 5.62 -4.48 23.12
N VAL A 549 4.79 -5.45 22.72
CA VAL A 549 3.40 -5.55 23.20
C VAL A 549 3.39 -5.80 24.71
N ASN A 550 4.25 -6.70 25.19
CA ASN A 550 4.45 -6.96 26.62
C ASN A 550 4.93 -5.71 27.38
N ALA A 551 5.97 -5.05 26.88
CA ALA A 551 6.55 -3.87 27.51
C ALA A 551 5.56 -2.69 27.57
N GLU A 552 4.89 -2.38 26.47
CA GLU A 552 3.86 -1.34 26.42
C GLU A 552 2.66 -1.72 27.31
N GLY A 553 2.22 -2.98 27.27
CA GLY A 553 1.06 -3.46 28.03
C GLY A 553 1.25 -3.41 29.53
N CYS A 554 2.44 -3.75 30.01
CA CYS A 554 2.80 -3.58 31.42
C CYS A 554 2.87 -2.11 31.82
N LYS A 555 3.44 -1.27 30.96
CA LYS A 555 3.57 0.18 31.22
C LYS A 555 2.22 0.90 31.21
N LYS A 556 1.29 0.47 30.34
CA LYS A 556 -0.03 1.10 30.14
C LYS A 556 -1.16 0.33 30.84
N PHE A 557 -0.85 -0.70 31.61
CA PHE A 557 -1.80 -1.50 32.42
C PHE A 557 -2.91 -2.17 31.60
N TYR A 558 -2.63 -2.59 30.37
CA TYR A 558 -3.55 -3.41 29.59
C TYR A 558 -3.14 -4.89 29.54
N ILE A 559 -1.94 -5.24 30.01
CA ILE A 559 -1.56 -6.63 30.32
C ILE A 559 -1.65 -6.81 31.85
N ASN A 560 -2.13 -7.98 32.29
CA ASN A 560 -2.23 -8.30 33.71
C ASN A 560 -0.85 -8.25 34.37
N GLU A 561 -0.76 -7.63 35.55
CA GLU A 561 0.47 -7.43 36.32
C GLU A 561 1.19 -8.76 36.61
N GLU A 562 0.47 -9.89 36.67
CA GLU A 562 1.09 -11.21 36.84
C GLU A 562 2.04 -11.60 35.68
N PHE A 563 1.85 -11.03 34.50
CA PHE A 563 2.70 -11.23 33.31
C PHE A 563 3.77 -10.13 33.18
N CYS A 564 3.87 -9.20 34.13
CA CYS A 564 4.79 -8.08 34.08
C CYS A 564 6.02 -8.27 34.99
N PRO A 565 7.22 -7.81 34.58
CA PRO A 565 8.43 -7.96 35.41
C PRO A 565 8.33 -7.25 36.78
N PRO A 566 8.78 -7.90 37.88
CA PRO A 566 9.22 -9.29 37.96
C PRO A 566 8.03 -10.26 37.97
N THR A 567 8.05 -11.26 37.07
CA THR A 567 7.00 -12.28 36.91
C THR A 567 7.56 -13.69 37.08
N SER A 568 6.71 -14.64 37.51
CA SER A 568 7.00 -16.08 37.52
C SER A 568 6.42 -16.82 36.31
N ALA A 569 5.77 -16.13 35.38
CA ALA A 569 5.21 -16.71 34.18
C ALA A 569 6.33 -17.23 33.25
N THR A 570 6.03 -18.31 32.55
CA THR A 570 6.89 -18.88 31.50
C THR A 570 6.88 -18.02 30.25
N GLU A 571 7.89 -18.15 29.40
CA GLU A 571 7.95 -17.43 28.12
C GLU A 571 6.73 -17.68 27.23
N ALA A 572 6.20 -18.91 27.23
CA ALA A 572 5.00 -19.27 26.49
C ALA A 572 3.74 -18.56 27.03
N GLU A 573 3.61 -18.42 28.36
CA GLU A 573 2.50 -17.68 28.97
C GLU A 573 2.60 -16.18 28.67
N LEU A 574 3.82 -15.61 28.67
CA LEU A 574 4.05 -14.22 28.29
C LEU A 574 3.74 -13.95 26.81
N LYS A 575 4.13 -14.86 25.91
CA LYS A 575 3.79 -14.77 24.48
C LYS A 575 2.29 -14.88 24.27
N LEU A 576 1.63 -15.85 24.90
CA LEU A 576 0.17 -16.02 24.82
C LEU A 576 -0.58 -14.79 25.37
N ALA A 577 -0.12 -14.21 26.49
CA ALA A 577 -0.71 -13.00 27.06
C ALA A 577 -0.59 -11.80 26.10
N ALA A 578 0.56 -11.61 25.46
CA ALA A 578 0.75 -10.56 24.45
C ALA A 578 -0.05 -10.83 23.18
N ALA A 579 -0.09 -12.07 22.70
CA ALA A 579 -0.82 -12.44 21.49
C ALA A 579 -2.31 -12.16 21.65
N LYS A 580 -2.90 -12.44 22.82
CA LYS A 580 -4.29 -12.11 23.15
C LYS A 580 -4.62 -10.61 23.11
N GLU A 581 -3.62 -9.74 23.29
CA GLU A 581 -3.84 -8.29 23.12
C GLU A 581 -3.94 -7.88 21.65
N VAL A 582 -3.33 -8.67 20.75
CA VAL A 582 -3.46 -8.53 19.29
C VAL A 582 -4.81 -9.09 18.86
N SER A 583 -5.09 -10.36 19.14
CA SER A 583 -6.41 -10.99 18.96
C SER A 583 -6.51 -12.31 19.73
N ASP A 584 -7.73 -12.79 19.99
CA ASP A 584 -8.03 -14.14 20.45
C ASP A 584 -8.23 -15.16 19.30
N HIS A 585 -8.09 -14.73 18.05
CA HIS A 585 -8.08 -15.56 16.85
C HIS A 585 -6.76 -15.42 16.07
N TYR A 586 -6.39 -16.45 15.31
CA TYR A 586 -5.34 -16.37 14.31
C TYR A 586 -5.93 -16.10 12.92
N PRO A 587 -5.22 -15.39 12.04
CA PRO A 587 -5.61 -15.35 10.63
C PRO A 587 -5.65 -16.75 10.02
N VAL A 588 -6.71 -17.04 9.27
CA VAL A 588 -6.77 -18.18 8.35
C VAL A 588 -6.48 -17.70 6.93
N GLU A 589 -5.83 -18.53 6.13
CA GLU A 589 -5.33 -18.08 4.83
C GLU A 589 -5.29 -19.16 3.78
N MET A 590 -5.26 -18.71 2.53
CA MET A 590 -5.13 -19.53 1.35
C MET A 590 -4.29 -18.79 0.30
N CYS A 591 -3.32 -19.50 -0.26
CA CYS A 591 -2.57 -19.07 -1.42
C CYS A 591 -3.30 -19.49 -2.69
N LEU A 592 -3.58 -18.53 -3.59
CA LEU A 592 -4.21 -18.77 -4.89
C LEU A 592 -3.19 -18.87 -6.03
N SER A 593 -1.99 -18.32 -5.88
CA SER A 593 -0.98 -18.35 -6.95
C SER A 593 0.42 -18.53 -6.37
N CYS A 594 1.16 -19.50 -6.92
CA CYS A 594 2.51 -19.86 -6.49
C CYS A 594 3.50 -19.80 -7.66
N GLY A 595 4.79 -19.53 -7.38
CA GLY A 595 5.85 -19.53 -8.40
C GLY A 595 6.09 -20.90 -9.08
N GLU A 596 6.62 -20.89 -10.31
CA GLU A 596 6.76 -22.07 -11.21
C GLU A 596 7.58 -23.24 -10.63
N SER A 597 8.33 -23.04 -9.54
CA SER A 597 9.12 -24.09 -8.88
C SER A 597 8.33 -24.84 -7.80
N GLY A 598 7.39 -25.68 -8.22
CA GLY A 598 7.08 -26.93 -7.53
C GLY A 598 5.84 -26.95 -6.64
N ALA A 599 4.83 -27.70 -7.08
CA ALA A 599 3.72 -28.23 -6.29
C ALA A 599 4.16 -29.29 -5.26
N SER A 600 5.25 -29.07 -4.53
CA SER A 600 5.72 -29.97 -3.48
C SER A 600 5.84 -29.23 -2.16
N THR A 601 4.86 -29.45 -1.28
CA THR A 601 4.83 -29.08 0.15
C THR A 601 5.16 -27.63 0.44
N PHE A 602 4.13 -26.76 0.41
CA PHE A 602 4.14 -25.52 1.17
C PHE A 602 4.32 -25.89 2.67
N GLY A 603 5.50 -25.61 3.21
CA GLY A 603 5.88 -25.99 4.57
C GLY A 603 5.33 -25.03 5.62
N MET A 604 4.03 -25.05 5.88
CA MET A 604 3.49 -24.53 7.14
C MET A 604 3.59 -25.62 8.20
N VAL A 605 4.31 -25.35 9.29
CA VAL A 605 4.78 -26.37 10.25
C VAL A 605 3.63 -27.08 10.96
N ARG A 606 3.78 -28.41 11.00
CA ARG A 606 3.06 -29.36 11.86
C ARG A 606 3.03 -28.87 13.30
N SER A 607 1.85 -28.92 13.91
CA SER A 607 1.66 -28.81 15.35
C SER A 607 2.72 -29.62 16.11
N SER A 608 3.31 -29.00 17.12
CA SER A 608 4.25 -29.61 18.06
C SER A 608 3.51 -30.62 18.94
N GLY A 609 3.17 -31.77 18.38
CA GLY A 609 2.63 -32.93 19.09
C GLY A 609 3.68 -34.04 19.13
N THR A 610 4.30 -34.25 20.28
CA THR A 610 5.09 -35.45 20.56
C THR A 610 4.23 -36.69 20.31
N THR A 611 4.58 -37.53 19.34
CA THR A 611 4.01 -38.88 19.20
C THR A 611 5.12 -39.94 19.18
N PRO A 612 4.98 -41.03 19.94
CA PRO A 612 6.01 -42.05 20.04
C PRO A 612 6.08 -42.91 18.77
N SER A 613 7.31 -43.29 18.43
CA SER A 613 7.68 -44.23 17.38
C SER A 613 6.79 -45.47 17.36
N LEU A 614 6.07 -45.67 16.25
CA LEU A 614 5.59 -46.97 15.82
C LEU A 614 5.96 -47.15 14.34
N THR A 615 6.90 -48.04 14.09
CA THR A 615 7.28 -48.51 12.76
C THR A 615 6.12 -49.30 12.12
N PRO A 616 5.76 -49.06 10.85
CA PRO A 616 4.77 -49.87 10.15
C PRO A 616 5.39 -51.23 9.71
N PRO A 617 4.62 -52.33 9.70
CA PRO A 617 5.08 -53.62 9.19
C PRO A 617 5.07 -53.64 7.65
N PRO A 618 5.82 -54.55 7.00
CA PRO A 618 5.99 -54.56 5.55
C PRO A 618 4.73 -55.07 4.82
N PRO A 619 4.55 -54.71 3.53
CA PRO A 619 3.37 -55.08 2.76
C PRO A 619 3.43 -56.55 2.35
N SER A 620 2.35 -57.28 2.59
CA SER A 620 2.12 -58.62 2.05
C SER A 620 1.50 -58.51 0.65
N ASN A 621 2.20 -59.07 -0.33
CA ASN A 621 1.66 -59.45 -1.63
C ASN A 621 0.48 -60.41 -1.46
N GLU A 622 -0.62 -60.17 -2.16
CA GLU A 622 -1.38 -61.26 -2.78
C GLU A 622 -2.21 -60.74 -3.96
N THR A 623 -2.05 -61.47 -5.07
CA THR A 623 -2.58 -61.26 -6.41
C THR A 623 -3.96 -61.90 -6.58
N THR A 624 -4.73 -61.36 -7.55
CA THR A 624 -5.76 -62.02 -8.41
C THR A 624 -7.00 -62.59 -7.73
N ASP A 625 -8.21 -62.19 -8.15
CA ASP A 625 -8.88 -62.85 -9.27
C ASP A 625 -10.21 -62.14 -9.65
N CYS A 626 -10.51 -62.10 -10.95
CA CYS A 626 -11.78 -61.67 -11.52
C CYS A 626 -12.38 -62.87 -12.27
N ASP A 627 -13.54 -63.37 -11.85
CA ASP A 627 -14.41 -64.26 -12.63
C ASP A 627 -15.71 -64.45 -11.81
N ASN A 628 -16.92 -64.61 -12.34
CA ASN A 628 -17.53 -64.26 -13.62
C ASN A 628 -19.04 -64.45 -13.36
N GLY A 629 -19.93 -63.66 -13.98
CA GLY A 629 -21.35 -63.66 -13.63
C GLY A 629 -22.32 -63.12 -14.69
N TYR A 630 -22.13 -63.53 -15.95
CA TYR A 630 -23.12 -63.58 -17.04
C TYR A 630 -23.83 -62.28 -17.52
N GLY A 631 -23.48 -61.82 -18.74
CA GLY A 631 -24.40 -61.05 -19.61
C GLY A 631 -23.82 -60.05 -20.62
N VAL A 632 -23.19 -60.55 -21.69
CA VAL A 632 -22.82 -59.95 -23.02
C VAL A 632 -23.78 -58.82 -23.51
N ALA A 633 -23.43 -57.71 -24.21
CA ALA A 633 -22.40 -57.41 -25.23
C ALA A 633 -22.13 -55.89 -25.38
N CYS A 634 -20.96 -55.54 -25.95
CA CYS A 634 -20.66 -54.24 -26.57
C CYS A 634 -21.21 -54.17 -28.00
N SER A 635 -21.87 -53.08 -28.39
CA SER A 635 -21.63 -52.36 -29.67
C SER A 635 -22.47 -51.08 -29.81
N ASP A 636 -21.77 -50.03 -30.23
CA ASP A 636 -22.16 -49.03 -31.22
C ASP A 636 -23.17 -47.89 -30.91
N THR A 637 -22.65 -46.70 -31.23
CA THR A 637 -23.29 -45.52 -31.84
C THR A 637 -23.85 -44.39 -30.95
N VAL A 638 -23.35 -43.19 -31.32
CA VAL A 638 -23.50 -41.82 -30.82
C VAL A 638 -24.96 -41.30 -30.91
N PRO A 639 -25.34 -40.17 -30.27
CA PRO A 639 -24.98 -38.86 -30.84
C PRO A 639 -24.54 -37.79 -29.82
N SER A 640 -23.40 -37.18 -30.16
CA SER A 640 -22.98 -35.85 -29.79
C SER A 640 -24.07 -34.86 -30.20
N LYS A 641 -24.67 -34.15 -29.25
CA LYS A 641 -25.39 -32.92 -29.55
C LYS A 641 -24.37 -31.82 -29.76
N VAL A 642 -24.09 -31.55 -31.04
CA VAL A 642 -23.55 -30.29 -31.53
C VAL A 642 -24.59 -29.21 -31.24
N PHE A 643 -24.27 -28.24 -30.39
CA PHE A 643 -25.03 -26.99 -30.35
C PHE A 643 -24.62 -26.15 -31.55
N THR A 644 -25.57 -25.86 -32.43
CA THR A 644 -25.39 -24.99 -33.59
C THR A 644 -25.55 -23.51 -33.20
N GLU A 645 -24.80 -22.65 -33.88
CA GLU A 645 -24.67 -21.18 -33.77
C GLU A 645 -25.97 -20.35 -33.78
N ASP A 646 -27.14 -20.96 -33.88
CA ASP A 646 -28.44 -20.29 -34.01
C ASP A 646 -29.26 -20.19 -32.70
N THR A 647 -28.72 -20.69 -31.58
CA THR A 647 -29.33 -20.52 -30.25
C THR A 647 -28.79 -19.28 -29.51
N ILE A 648 -27.57 -18.84 -29.83
CA ILE A 648 -26.92 -17.67 -29.23
C ILE A 648 -27.50 -16.35 -29.80
N LYS A 649 -28.13 -16.37 -30.99
CA LYS A 649 -28.68 -15.16 -31.64
C LYS A 649 -30.07 -14.73 -31.20
N ARG A 650 -30.74 -15.43 -30.27
CA ARG A 650 -32.13 -15.12 -29.86
C ARG A 650 -32.32 -14.55 -28.45
N HIS A 651 -31.25 -14.30 -27.69
CA HIS A 651 -31.33 -13.57 -26.42
C HIS A 651 -30.64 -12.19 -26.43
N TYR A 652 -29.93 -11.84 -27.51
CA TYR A 652 -29.15 -10.60 -27.59
C TYR A 652 -29.81 -9.42 -28.34
N LEU A 653 -31.09 -9.52 -28.70
CA LEU A 653 -31.79 -8.49 -29.51
C LEU A 653 -33.07 -7.96 -28.86
N LYS A 654 -33.12 -7.90 -27.52
CA LYS A 654 -34.26 -7.30 -26.80
C LYS A 654 -33.91 -6.16 -25.84
N SER A 655 -32.64 -5.81 -25.66
CA SER A 655 -32.23 -4.72 -24.76
C SER A 655 -31.51 -3.56 -25.46
N LEU A 656 -31.18 -3.65 -26.75
CA LEU A 656 -30.49 -2.55 -27.46
C LEU A 656 -31.43 -1.46 -27.98
N ASP A 657 -32.70 -1.80 -28.28
CA ASP A 657 -33.67 -0.82 -28.79
C ASP A 657 -34.30 0.04 -27.68
N ASP A 658 -34.36 -0.45 -26.43
CA ASP A 658 -34.86 0.33 -25.28
C ASP A 658 -33.82 1.32 -24.72
N VAL A 659 -32.52 1.10 -24.98
CA VAL A 659 -31.44 2.01 -24.55
C VAL A 659 -31.25 3.18 -25.54
N LEU A 660 -31.57 2.99 -26.82
CA LEU A 660 -31.46 4.03 -27.85
C LEU A 660 -32.61 5.05 -27.85
N LEU A 661 -33.74 4.77 -27.16
CA LEU A 661 -34.87 5.69 -27.09
C LEU A 661 -34.75 6.72 -25.95
N THR A 662 -33.96 6.43 -24.90
CA THR A 662 -33.81 7.30 -23.73
C THR A 662 -32.73 8.37 -23.91
N CYS A 663 -31.77 8.16 -24.83
CA CYS A 663 -30.72 9.14 -25.15
C CYS A 663 -31.12 10.19 -26.22
N ARG A 664 -32.41 10.29 -26.58
CA ARG A 664 -32.96 11.37 -27.43
C ARG A 664 -34.01 12.24 -26.73
N ALA A 665 -34.15 12.12 -25.42
CA ALA A 665 -35.07 12.93 -24.60
C ALA A 665 -34.40 13.60 -23.38
N LEU A 666 -33.07 13.64 -23.37
CA LEU A 666 -32.22 14.57 -22.61
C LEU A 666 -31.39 15.35 -23.63
#